data_AF-W9H9W5-F1
#
_entry.id   AF-W9H9W5-F1
#
_cell.length_a   1.000
_cell.length_b   1.000
_cell.length_c   1.000
_cell.angle_alpha   90.00
_cell.angle_beta   90.00
_cell.angle_gamma   90.00
#
_symmetry.space_group_name_H-M   'P 1'
#
loop_
_entity.id
_entity.type
_entity.pdbx_description
1 polymer ?
#
loop_
_entity_poly.entity_id
_entity_poly.type
_entity_poly.pdbx_seq_one_letter_code
_entity_poly.pdbx_strand_id
1 'polypeptide(L)'
;MKVIAAILDNTSVLADSRTRLIAIEPRLRLPDPLALKAQAALRDAYAAQSVKSSPLPDMTRLKAALTKAKERIKVATAALGKLPASSPGISPEAKFPDPSNDVPVGSDDQRRKLTLELEDAKAEALKAEDALFQADSQDSNAEKLFDHVRQAGIYPSILKLTAALNGSNLPAATRLILSTPGVYEYLLLKLLTEDNADPHDTEGLRQAILIGASQEPSAKFFAALVGFYSKEARLSLDQRTLDLLALNAANMNIPLGPAGKIKTVLNGLLEQINDIGLLPSYVARYASRGEISPTRFTPDIRDRMVAILGDFDLQLTATAFDAGKFDEYFALAYREALQSSRRGEDPIDLKMGKGQLGAWDFQVDTFENAQEQGVVKDNILAASVLYYVYVLGDVLGVFQFADALLLRRAKGRLDLSRAAGTKLHAYKLRRNDRMSVDERAHFYRRALNMGEGQVLDGTIVNEDFPQLWHGLMKEVADNIRKNEENSAAEEKASRASIEEAIRLLQYNLSTHMGDMELDVQELYSQFDEAKDLLSDPEVIASVGGGRRQNMWTLMERIAAEDFDSQINVAALRTLGVEGWRILQFVASFDGPAPDEEFGSFRKSCESWIIAQAAVGDMAGPGSGDGDEEDEDDFGDPASDGGEDEDW
;
A
#
# COMPACT_ATOMS: atom_id res chain seq x y z
N MET A 1 10.96 15.51 -53.40
CA MET A 1 9.86 14.72 -52.82
C MET A 1 10.34 13.52 -52.00
N LYS A 2 11.21 12.61 -52.49
CA LYS A 2 11.75 11.49 -51.66
C LYS A 2 12.60 11.91 -50.44
N VAL A 3 13.32 13.03 -50.53
CA VAL A 3 14.06 13.61 -49.38
C VAL A 3 13.13 14.30 -48.37
N ILE A 4 12.00 14.86 -48.83
CA ILE A 4 10.96 15.44 -47.95
C ILE A 4 10.18 14.32 -47.25
N ALA A 5 9.93 13.19 -47.92
CA ALA A 5 9.36 12.00 -47.31
C ALA A 5 10.30 11.36 -46.27
N ALA A 6 11.62 11.32 -46.51
CA ALA A 6 12.60 10.82 -45.54
C ALA A 6 12.80 11.76 -44.33
N ILE A 7 12.61 13.08 -44.50
CA ILE A 7 12.60 14.04 -43.39
C ILE A 7 11.30 13.93 -42.58
N LEU A 8 10.16 13.70 -43.25
CA LEU A 8 8.86 13.47 -42.59
C LEU A 8 8.78 12.12 -41.86
N ASP A 9 9.44 11.06 -42.39
CA ASP A 9 9.59 9.79 -41.70
C ASP A 9 10.50 9.92 -40.47
N ASN A 10 11.60 10.68 -40.57
CA ASN A 10 12.48 10.94 -39.42
C ASN A 10 11.84 11.83 -38.35
N THR A 11 10.97 12.78 -38.70
CA THR A 11 10.24 13.57 -37.69
C THR A 11 9.18 12.73 -36.98
N SER A 12 8.58 11.73 -37.63
CA SER A 12 7.65 10.79 -36.97
C SER A 12 8.38 9.83 -36.02
N VAL A 13 9.55 9.33 -36.42
CA VAL A 13 10.41 8.49 -35.58
C VAL A 13 11.02 9.29 -34.44
N LEU A 14 11.42 10.55 -34.66
CA LEU A 14 11.88 11.45 -33.61
C LEU A 14 10.76 11.86 -32.67
N ALA A 15 9.52 12.03 -33.15
CA ALA A 15 8.35 12.28 -32.30
C ALA A 15 8.02 11.07 -31.43
N ASP A 16 7.99 9.86 -32.01
CA ASP A 16 7.75 8.60 -31.29
C ASP A 16 8.92 8.28 -30.33
N SER A 17 10.16 8.57 -30.73
CA SER A 17 11.32 8.53 -29.83
C SER A 17 11.18 9.55 -28.71
N ARG A 18 10.83 10.82 -29.00
CA ARG A 18 10.64 11.90 -28.01
C ARG A 18 9.56 11.55 -26.98
N THR A 19 8.49 10.88 -27.41
CA THR A 19 7.44 10.37 -26.50
C THR A 19 7.93 9.18 -25.67
N ARG A 20 8.70 8.24 -26.25
CA ARG A 20 9.21 7.06 -25.54
C ARG A 20 10.40 7.34 -24.62
N LEU A 21 11.19 8.38 -24.90
CA LEU A 21 12.43 8.71 -24.19
C LEU A 21 12.23 9.32 -22.80
N ILE A 22 11.06 9.94 -22.60
CA ILE A 22 10.73 10.71 -21.39
C ILE A 22 9.51 10.06 -20.68
N ALA A 23 8.89 9.04 -21.26
CA ALA A 23 7.77 8.35 -20.67
C ALA A 23 8.21 7.35 -19.59
N ILE A 24 7.78 7.61 -18.36
CA ILE A 24 7.74 6.59 -17.30
C ILE A 24 6.53 5.70 -17.55
N GLU A 25 6.75 4.41 -17.77
CA GLU A 25 5.68 3.47 -18.12
C GLU A 25 4.88 3.08 -16.87
N PRO A 26 3.56 3.29 -16.85
CA PRO A 26 2.73 2.82 -15.75
C PRO A 26 2.61 1.29 -15.82
N ARG A 27 3.37 0.56 -14.99
CA ARG A 27 3.24 -0.90 -14.83
C ARG A 27 1.99 -1.35 -14.05
N LEU A 28 0.96 -0.50 -13.95
CA LEU A 28 -0.24 -0.79 -13.18
C LEU A 28 -1.17 -1.71 -13.99
N ARG A 29 -1.70 -2.76 -13.35
CA ARG A 29 -2.92 -3.42 -13.83
C ARG A 29 -4.03 -2.36 -13.79
N LEU A 30 -4.73 -2.16 -14.92
CA LEU A 30 -5.79 -1.18 -15.19
C LEU A 30 -6.11 -0.25 -14.00
N PRO A 31 -5.53 0.96 -13.95
CA PRO A 31 -5.73 1.88 -12.83
C PRO A 31 -7.22 2.24 -12.66
N ASP A 32 -7.63 2.50 -11.42
CA ASP A 32 -8.98 2.95 -11.08
C ASP A 32 -9.41 4.15 -11.96
N PRO A 33 -10.64 4.17 -12.51
CA PRO A 33 -11.14 5.27 -13.32
C PRO A 33 -11.01 6.67 -12.67
N LEU A 34 -11.10 6.76 -11.35
CA LEU A 34 -10.90 8.02 -10.61
C LEU A 34 -9.44 8.49 -10.69
N ALA A 35 -8.49 7.55 -10.58
CA ALA A 35 -7.07 7.86 -10.70
C ALA A 35 -6.72 8.37 -12.11
N LEU A 36 -7.33 7.79 -13.15
CA LEU A 36 -7.16 8.26 -14.53
C LEU A 36 -7.73 9.67 -14.75
N LYS A 37 -8.89 9.99 -14.16
CA LYS A 37 -9.46 11.35 -14.21
C LYS A 37 -8.56 12.35 -13.47
N ALA A 38 -8.06 11.99 -12.30
CA ALA A 38 -7.10 12.80 -11.54
C ALA A 38 -5.82 13.06 -12.34
N GLN A 39 -5.29 12.04 -13.01
CA GLN A 39 -4.14 12.16 -13.90
C GLN A 39 -4.41 13.12 -15.06
N ALA A 40 -5.58 13.03 -15.70
CA ALA A 40 -5.97 13.94 -16.78
C ALA A 40 -6.07 15.39 -16.30
N ALA A 41 -6.67 15.64 -15.13
CA ALA A 41 -6.73 16.98 -14.55
C ALA A 41 -5.35 17.54 -14.18
N LEU A 42 -4.46 16.69 -13.65
CA LEU A 42 -3.08 17.09 -13.37
C LEU A 42 -2.34 17.48 -14.66
N ARG A 43 -2.48 16.68 -15.72
CA ARG A 43 -1.95 16.98 -17.04
C ARG A 43 -2.46 18.33 -17.54
N ASP A 44 -3.76 18.57 -17.44
CA ASP A 44 -4.37 19.82 -17.91
C ASP A 44 -3.91 21.03 -17.08
N ALA A 45 -3.66 20.86 -15.77
CA ALA A 45 -3.13 21.91 -14.90
C ALA A 45 -1.68 22.29 -15.27
N TYR A 46 -0.82 21.32 -15.52
CA TYR A 46 0.57 21.56 -15.96
C TYR A 46 0.63 22.04 -17.42
N ALA A 47 -0.29 21.59 -18.28
CA ALA A 47 -0.45 22.13 -19.62
C ALA A 47 -0.94 23.59 -19.59
N ALA A 48 -1.84 23.96 -18.67
CA ALA A 48 -2.32 25.33 -18.51
C ALA A 48 -1.25 26.27 -17.93
N GLN A 49 -0.30 25.76 -17.13
CA GLN A 49 0.92 26.49 -16.77
C GLN A 49 1.82 26.75 -17.98
N SER A 50 1.72 25.93 -19.03
CA SER A 50 2.44 26.07 -20.30
C SER A 50 1.67 26.86 -21.38
N VAL A 51 0.35 27.01 -21.27
CA VAL A 51 -0.50 27.53 -22.36
C VAL A 51 -1.65 28.38 -21.81
N LYS A 52 -1.47 29.71 -21.80
CA LYS A 52 -2.59 30.62 -22.08
C LYS A 52 -2.51 31.01 -23.55
N SER A 53 -3.18 30.24 -24.39
CA SER A 53 -3.33 30.49 -25.82
C SER A 53 -4.38 31.58 -26.08
N SER A 54 -3.96 32.84 -26.01
CA SER A 54 -4.57 33.89 -26.83
C SER A 54 -3.80 33.98 -28.16
N PRO A 55 -4.41 34.47 -29.26
CA PRO A 55 -3.71 34.63 -30.53
C PRO A 55 -2.42 35.43 -30.33
N LEU A 56 -1.31 34.86 -30.77
CA LEU A 56 0.06 35.38 -30.61
C LEU A 56 0.12 36.88 -30.92
N PRO A 57 0.48 37.74 -29.95
CA PRO A 57 0.86 39.10 -30.26
C PRO A 57 2.19 39.09 -31.00
N ASP A 58 2.28 39.84 -32.10
CA ASP A 58 3.52 40.03 -32.86
C ASP A 58 4.67 40.46 -31.92
N MET A 59 5.61 39.54 -31.68
CA MET A 59 6.77 39.73 -30.78
C MET A 59 7.57 41.00 -31.11
N THR A 60 7.59 41.38 -32.38
CA THR A 60 8.22 42.62 -32.85
C THR A 60 7.51 43.84 -32.29
N ARG A 61 6.17 43.81 -32.22
CA ARG A 61 5.34 44.89 -31.66
C ARG A 61 5.45 44.96 -30.14
N LEU A 62 5.51 43.83 -29.44
CA LEU A 62 5.68 43.82 -27.98
C LEU A 62 7.05 44.36 -27.56
N LYS A 63 8.13 43.95 -28.23
CA LYS A 63 9.48 44.52 -27.99
C LYS A 63 9.51 46.01 -28.29
N ALA A 64 8.90 46.45 -29.40
CA ALA A 64 8.80 47.87 -29.74
C ALA A 64 7.97 48.67 -28.70
N ALA A 65 6.88 48.09 -28.19
CA ALA A 65 6.05 48.72 -27.16
C ALA A 65 6.81 48.88 -25.84
N LEU A 66 7.56 47.85 -25.42
CA LEU A 66 8.39 47.90 -24.22
C LEU A 66 9.52 48.94 -24.35
N THR A 67 10.22 48.97 -25.48
CA THR A 67 11.24 49.99 -25.75
C THR A 67 10.65 51.40 -25.71
N LYS A 68 9.46 51.59 -26.29
CA LYS A 68 8.76 52.88 -26.28
C LYS A 68 8.33 53.28 -24.86
N ALA A 69 7.82 52.35 -24.06
CA ALA A 69 7.42 52.61 -22.67
C ALA A 69 8.64 52.97 -21.79
N LYS A 70 9.77 52.26 -21.94
CA LYS A 70 11.02 52.58 -21.25
C LYS A 70 11.55 53.98 -21.61
N GLU A 71 11.46 54.38 -22.87
CA GLU A 71 11.87 55.73 -23.26
C GLU A 71 10.92 56.80 -22.70
N ARG A 72 9.60 56.54 -22.62
CA ARG A 72 8.64 57.43 -21.95
C ARG A 72 8.95 57.60 -20.46
N ILE A 73 9.24 56.50 -19.76
CA ILE A 73 9.64 56.52 -18.34
C ILE A 73 10.88 57.40 -18.16
N LYS A 74 11.90 57.20 -19.01
CA LYS A 74 13.14 57.98 -18.97
C LYS A 74 12.90 59.47 -19.19
N VAL A 75 12.07 59.85 -20.17
CA VAL A 75 11.71 61.24 -20.45
C VAL A 75 10.91 61.87 -19.30
N ALA A 76 9.90 61.17 -18.78
CA ALA A 76 9.07 61.65 -17.68
C ALA A 76 9.89 61.82 -16.39
N THR A 77 10.78 60.88 -16.09
CA THR A 77 11.68 60.95 -14.92
C THR A 77 12.66 62.12 -15.05
N ALA A 78 13.25 62.34 -16.24
CA ALA A 78 14.13 63.46 -16.49
C ALA A 78 13.40 64.82 -16.42
N ALA A 79 12.13 64.88 -16.83
CA ALA A 79 11.30 66.08 -16.71
C ALA A 79 10.93 66.38 -15.26
N LEU A 80 10.56 65.36 -14.47
CA LEU A 80 10.31 65.47 -13.03
C LEU A 80 11.54 65.95 -12.26
N GLY A 81 12.73 65.51 -12.65
CA GLY A 81 13.99 65.95 -12.02
C GLY A 81 14.38 67.40 -12.31
N LYS A 82 13.79 68.04 -13.32
CA LYS A 82 14.01 69.46 -13.65
C LYS A 82 13.06 70.41 -12.92
N LEU A 83 12.01 69.89 -12.29
CA LEU A 83 11.09 70.70 -11.50
C LEU A 83 11.71 70.98 -10.12
N PRO A 84 11.60 72.22 -9.60
CA PRO A 84 12.10 72.56 -8.28
C PRO A 84 11.43 71.67 -7.22
N ALA A 85 12.23 71.15 -6.28
CA ALA A 85 11.71 70.31 -5.21
C ALA A 85 10.64 71.09 -4.42
N SER A 86 9.45 70.51 -4.28
CA SER A 86 8.40 71.05 -3.40
C SER A 86 8.99 71.24 -2.00
N SER A 87 8.99 72.48 -1.51
CA SER A 87 9.53 72.81 -0.19
C SER A 87 9.02 71.83 0.87
N PRO A 88 9.89 71.23 1.69
CA PRO A 88 9.49 70.30 2.72
C PRO A 88 8.60 71.00 3.74
N GLY A 89 7.58 70.27 4.19
CA GLY A 89 6.44 70.75 4.95
C GLY A 89 6.79 71.67 6.12
N ILE A 90 5.98 72.71 6.21
CA ILE A 90 5.86 73.65 7.32
C ILE A 90 5.58 72.84 8.60
N SER A 91 6.45 72.99 9.62
CA SER A 91 6.21 72.48 10.98
C SER A 91 4.88 72.99 11.54
N PRO A 92 4.13 72.21 12.35
CA PRO A 92 2.79 72.57 12.81
C PRO A 92 2.70 73.74 13.83
N GLU A 93 3.73 74.57 14.01
CA GLU A 93 3.77 75.62 15.05
C GLU A 93 4.10 77.04 14.57
N ALA A 94 3.99 77.34 13.28
CA ALA A 94 4.17 78.72 12.80
C ALA A 94 2.82 79.45 12.65
N LYS A 95 2.67 80.53 13.42
CA LYS A 95 1.58 81.53 13.32
C LYS A 95 1.32 81.93 11.85
N PHE A 96 0.03 82.06 11.54
CA PHE A 96 -0.53 82.57 10.28
C PHE A 96 0.36 83.62 9.60
N PRO A 97 0.89 83.34 8.39
CA PRO A 97 1.41 84.37 7.52
C PRO A 97 0.31 85.02 6.68
N ASP A 98 0.54 86.29 6.42
CA ASP A 98 -0.23 87.27 5.64
C ASP A 98 -0.64 86.75 4.24
N PRO A 99 -1.91 86.88 3.80
CA PRO A 99 -2.43 86.29 2.56
C PRO A 99 -2.08 87.05 1.27
N SER A 100 -0.89 87.65 1.14
CA SER A 100 -0.55 88.50 -0.02
C SER A 100 0.56 87.99 -0.95
N ASN A 101 0.98 86.72 -0.84
CA ASN A 101 1.95 86.15 -1.79
C ASN A 101 1.28 85.17 -2.76
N ASP A 102 1.05 85.65 -3.98
CA ASP A 102 0.72 84.85 -5.17
C ASP A 102 1.84 83.84 -5.45
N VAL A 103 1.69 82.62 -4.92
CA VAL A 103 2.48 81.47 -5.36
C VAL A 103 1.94 81.03 -6.73
N PRO A 104 2.79 80.92 -7.77
CA PRO A 104 2.32 80.56 -9.10
C PRO A 104 1.76 79.13 -9.10
N VAL A 105 0.44 79.01 -9.23
CA VAL A 105 -0.35 77.77 -9.22
C VAL A 105 0.03 76.76 -10.33
N GLY A 106 0.99 77.09 -11.21
CA GLY A 106 1.34 76.27 -12.37
C GLY A 106 2.27 75.08 -12.12
N SER A 107 3.12 75.09 -11.09
CA SER A 107 4.18 74.07 -10.94
C SER A 107 3.68 72.74 -10.38
N ASP A 108 2.71 72.77 -9.48
CA ASP A 108 2.20 71.57 -8.83
C ASP A 108 1.29 70.75 -9.75
N ASP A 109 0.51 71.42 -10.59
CA ASP A 109 -0.31 70.76 -11.62
C ASP A 109 0.55 70.11 -12.71
N GLN A 110 1.65 70.75 -13.11
CA GLN A 110 2.62 70.15 -14.03
C GLN A 110 3.31 68.93 -13.42
N ARG A 111 3.66 68.99 -12.13
CA ARG A 111 4.29 67.86 -11.43
C ARG A 111 3.32 66.69 -11.31
N ARG A 112 2.05 66.94 -10.91
CA ARG A 112 1.00 65.92 -10.86
C ARG A 112 0.77 65.25 -12.21
N LYS A 113 0.72 66.04 -13.29
CA LYS A 113 0.55 65.52 -14.65
C LYS A 113 1.72 64.61 -15.06
N LEU A 114 2.97 65.04 -14.82
CA LEU A 114 4.15 64.23 -15.13
C LEU A 114 4.25 62.97 -14.27
N THR A 115 3.80 63.02 -13.02
CA THR A 115 3.72 61.82 -12.17
C THR A 115 2.70 60.83 -12.69
N LEU A 116 1.53 61.29 -13.13
CA LEU A 116 0.52 60.42 -13.75
C LEU A 116 1.04 59.78 -15.04
N GLU A 117 1.69 60.57 -15.92
CA GLU A 117 2.29 60.06 -17.16
C GLU A 117 3.41 59.04 -16.91
N LEU A 118 4.17 59.20 -15.81
CA LEU A 118 5.20 58.25 -15.40
C LEU A 118 4.59 56.93 -14.92
N GLU A 119 3.53 56.99 -14.10
CA GLU A 119 2.84 55.79 -13.60
C GLU A 119 2.13 55.03 -14.74
N ASP A 120 1.50 55.74 -15.68
CA ASP A 120 0.92 55.13 -16.88
C ASP A 120 1.99 54.44 -17.74
N ALA A 121 3.14 55.09 -17.94
CA ALA A 121 4.24 54.50 -18.72
C ALA A 121 4.87 53.27 -18.02
N LYS A 122 4.95 53.27 -16.68
CA LYS A 122 5.37 52.11 -15.90
C LYS A 122 4.36 50.96 -16.00
N ALA A 123 3.07 51.26 -15.93
CA ALA A 123 2.01 50.27 -16.07
C ALA A 123 1.99 49.66 -17.49
N GLU A 124 2.22 50.46 -18.54
CA GLU A 124 2.40 49.97 -19.91
C GLU A 124 3.64 49.07 -20.05
N ALA A 125 4.78 49.47 -19.46
CA ALA A 125 6.01 48.68 -19.49
C ALA A 125 5.83 47.33 -18.78
N LEU A 126 5.21 47.32 -17.60
CA LEU A 126 4.94 46.10 -16.84
C LEU A 126 4.01 45.15 -17.61
N LYS A 127 2.92 45.67 -18.20
CA LYS A 127 2.03 44.88 -19.06
C LYS A 127 2.76 44.30 -20.28
N ALA A 128 3.68 45.06 -20.88
CA ALA A 128 4.47 44.58 -22.02
C ALA A 128 5.51 43.53 -21.61
N GLU A 129 6.14 43.66 -20.44
CA GLU A 129 7.05 42.65 -19.87
C GLU A 129 6.32 41.36 -19.51
N ASP A 130 5.16 41.45 -18.86
CA ASP A 130 4.31 40.29 -18.55
C ASP A 130 3.85 39.59 -19.83
N ALA A 131 3.49 40.34 -20.87
CA ALA A 131 3.10 39.78 -22.17
C ALA A 131 4.28 39.15 -22.92
N LEU A 132 5.49 39.73 -22.81
CA LEU A 132 6.70 39.17 -23.41
C LEU A 132 7.13 37.89 -22.69
N PHE A 133 7.04 37.87 -21.36
CA PHE A 133 7.31 36.71 -20.52
C PHE A 133 6.30 35.56 -20.78
N GLN A 134 5.02 35.89 -20.97
CA GLN A 134 4.00 34.91 -21.36
C GLN A 134 4.14 34.41 -22.80
N ALA A 135 4.79 35.18 -23.68
CA ALA A 135 5.08 34.75 -25.06
C ALA A 135 6.31 33.83 -25.13
N ASP A 136 7.35 34.09 -24.32
CA ASP A 136 8.54 33.22 -24.16
C ASP A 136 8.25 31.95 -23.34
N SER A 137 7.11 31.90 -22.64
CA SER A 137 6.69 30.74 -21.86
C SER A 137 5.85 29.72 -22.64
N GLN A 138 5.57 29.95 -23.92
CA GLN A 138 4.78 29.03 -24.76
C GLN A 138 5.55 27.81 -25.28
N ASP A 139 6.88 27.76 -25.15
CA ASP A 139 7.63 26.52 -25.39
C ASP A 139 7.31 25.54 -24.26
N SER A 140 6.72 24.40 -24.61
CA SER A 140 6.41 23.34 -23.65
C SER A 140 7.65 23.01 -22.81
N ASN A 141 7.46 22.71 -21.50
CA ASN A 141 8.58 22.29 -20.63
C ASN A 141 9.41 21.15 -21.26
N ALA A 142 8.77 20.30 -22.07
CA ALA A 142 9.41 19.24 -22.84
C ALA A 142 10.37 19.76 -23.93
N GLU A 143 10.06 20.87 -24.59
CA GLU A 143 10.92 21.51 -25.60
C GLU A 143 12.12 22.21 -24.95
N LYS A 144 11.87 22.98 -23.89
CA LYS A 144 12.93 23.60 -23.08
C LYS A 144 13.90 22.57 -22.51
N LEU A 145 13.36 21.49 -21.95
CA LEU A 145 14.18 20.38 -21.46
C LEU A 145 14.96 19.73 -22.60
N PHE A 146 14.32 19.45 -23.75
CA PHE A 146 15.01 18.80 -24.86
C PHE A 146 16.16 19.65 -25.41
N ASP A 147 15.96 20.96 -25.56
CA ASP A 147 17.00 21.89 -26.00
C ASP A 147 18.13 21.97 -24.97
N HIS A 148 17.81 22.05 -23.68
CA HIS A 148 18.81 22.04 -22.62
C HIS A 148 19.63 20.74 -22.61
N VAL A 149 18.97 19.58 -22.72
CA VAL A 149 19.59 18.25 -22.75
C VAL A 149 20.50 18.08 -23.96
N ARG A 150 20.06 18.58 -25.11
CA ARG A 150 20.83 18.57 -26.35
C ARG A 150 22.06 19.47 -26.26
N GLN A 151 21.92 20.66 -25.71
CA GLN A 151 23.03 21.62 -25.54
C GLN A 151 24.06 21.11 -24.52
N ALA A 152 23.61 20.51 -23.43
CA ALA A 152 24.48 19.99 -22.37
C ALA A 152 25.10 18.61 -22.71
N GLY A 153 24.57 17.88 -23.70
CA GLY A 153 25.07 16.55 -24.05
C GLY A 153 24.76 15.45 -23.02
N ILE A 154 23.75 15.66 -22.19
CA ILE A 154 23.43 14.82 -21.00
C ILE A 154 22.38 13.74 -21.28
N TYR A 155 22.05 13.55 -22.55
CA TYR A 155 21.02 12.62 -23.01
C TYR A 155 21.21 11.17 -22.51
N PRO A 156 22.42 10.57 -22.51
CA PRO A 156 22.62 9.23 -21.96
C PRO A 156 22.33 9.13 -20.45
N SER A 157 22.63 10.18 -19.69
CA SER A 157 22.36 10.22 -18.24
C SER A 157 20.87 10.20 -17.95
N ILE A 158 20.08 10.97 -18.71
CA ILE A 158 18.62 11.01 -18.56
C ILE A 158 17.98 9.68 -18.94
N LEU A 159 18.48 9.02 -19.99
CA LEU A 159 18.05 7.66 -20.34
C LEU A 159 18.28 6.67 -19.20
N LYS A 160 19.47 6.71 -18.60
CA LYS A 160 19.83 5.86 -17.45
C LYS A 160 18.95 6.17 -16.24
N LEU A 161 18.66 7.44 -15.98
CA LEU A 161 17.77 7.90 -14.91
C LEU A 161 16.33 7.41 -15.12
N THR A 162 15.75 7.59 -16.31
CA THR A 162 14.40 7.12 -16.63
C THR A 162 14.31 5.59 -16.50
N ALA A 163 15.33 4.86 -16.95
CA ALA A 163 15.41 3.40 -16.78
C ALA A 163 15.48 3.00 -15.30
N ALA A 164 16.24 3.72 -14.48
CA ALA A 164 16.33 3.48 -13.04
C ALA A 164 14.99 3.74 -12.33
N LEU A 165 14.29 4.82 -12.69
CA LEU A 165 12.95 5.11 -12.17
C LEU A 165 11.95 4.01 -12.56
N ASN A 166 11.92 3.59 -13.84
CA ASN A 166 11.08 2.49 -14.31
C ASN A 166 11.39 1.13 -13.66
N GLY A 167 12.66 0.88 -13.31
CA GLY A 167 13.12 -0.34 -12.63
C GLY A 167 12.87 -0.35 -11.11
N SER A 168 12.59 0.81 -10.51
CA SER A 168 12.42 0.95 -9.06
C SER A 168 11.00 0.63 -8.58
N ASN A 169 10.90 0.19 -7.33
CA ASN A 169 9.63 -0.14 -6.68
C ASN A 169 8.91 1.13 -6.17
N LEU A 170 8.59 2.04 -7.08
CA LEU A 170 7.88 3.28 -6.75
C LEU A 170 6.43 3.01 -6.36
N PRO A 171 5.88 3.77 -5.38
CA PRO A 171 4.45 3.77 -5.12
C PRO A 171 3.63 4.05 -6.38
N ALA A 172 2.45 3.45 -6.46
CA ALA A 172 1.55 3.56 -7.60
C ALA A 172 1.21 5.04 -7.93
N ALA A 173 0.95 5.84 -6.90
CA ALA A 173 0.66 7.27 -7.04
C ALA A 173 1.84 8.04 -7.62
N THR A 174 3.04 7.87 -7.07
CA THR A 174 4.26 8.51 -7.58
C THR A 174 4.55 8.11 -9.03
N ARG A 175 4.39 6.82 -9.37
CA ARG A 175 4.57 6.35 -10.75
C ARG A 175 3.55 7.00 -11.69
N LEU A 176 2.30 7.11 -11.28
CA LEU A 176 1.25 7.75 -12.08
C LEU A 176 1.51 9.25 -12.26
N ILE A 177 1.89 9.96 -11.19
CA ILE A 177 2.27 11.37 -11.21
C ILE A 177 3.43 11.59 -12.19
N LEU A 178 4.50 10.82 -12.08
CA LEU A 178 5.66 10.97 -12.96
C LEU A 178 5.39 10.51 -14.41
N SER A 179 4.44 9.60 -14.63
CA SER A 179 3.97 9.25 -15.97
C SER A 179 3.07 10.33 -16.61
N THR A 180 2.68 11.35 -15.84
CA THR A 180 1.83 12.43 -16.33
C THR A 180 2.65 13.39 -17.20
N PRO A 181 2.29 13.59 -18.48
CA PRO A 181 3.04 14.47 -19.37
C PRO A 181 3.17 15.89 -18.78
N GLY A 182 4.39 16.42 -18.79
CA GLY A 182 4.74 17.74 -18.30
C GLY A 182 5.25 17.77 -16.86
N VAL A 183 4.91 16.78 -16.02
CA VAL A 183 5.32 16.75 -14.60
C VAL A 183 6.79 16.32 -14.48
N TYR A 184 7.16 15.21 -15.11
CA TYR A 184 8.54 14.73 -15.09
C TYR A 184 9.49 15.72 -15.76
N GLU A 185 9.06 16.33 -16.87
CA GLU A 185 9.81 17.34 -17.59
C GLU A 185 10.00 18.61 -16.77
N TYR A 186 8.95 19.05 -16.07
CA TYR A 186 9.04 20.20 -15.17
C TYR A 186 10.04 19.96 -14.03
N LEU A 187 9.97 18.80 -13.37
CA LEU A 187 10.88 18.47 -12.27
C LEU A 187 12.34 18.37 -12.74
N LEU A 188 12.58 17.72 -13.88
CA LEU A 188 13.92 17.64 -14.47
C LEU A 188 14.45 19.01 -14.87
N LEU A 189 13.64 19.82 -15.55
CA LEU A 189 14.05 21.15 -15.98
C LEU A 189 14.40 22.02 -14.76
N LYS A 190 13.53 22.03 -13.74
CA LYS A 190 13.76 22.76 -12.49
C LYS A 190 15.08 22.36 -11.82
N LEU A 191 15.33 21.05 -11.68
CA LEU A 191 16.57 20.56 -11.05
C LEU A 191 17.83 20.97 -11.83
N LEU A 192 17.76 20.90 -13.16
CA LEU A 192 18.90 21.21 -14.03
C LEU A 192 19.16 22.72 -14.15
N THR A 193 18.11 23.55 -14.20
CA THR A 193 18.25 25.00 -14.45
C THR A 193 18.20 25.86 -13.21
N GLU A 194 17.32 25.55 -12.25
CA GLU A 194 17.15 26.37 -11.03
C GLU A 194 18.09 25.88 -9.92
N ASP A 195 18.11 24.57 -9.68
CA ASP A 195 18.87 23.98 -8.58
C ASP A 195 20.34 23.65 -8.96
N ASN A 196 20.71 23.81 -10.23
CA ASN A 196 22.03 23.52 -10.79
C ASN A 196 22.54 22.11 -10.43
N ALA A 197 21.64 21.11 -10.41
CA ALA A 197 22.01 19.73 -10.12
C ALA A 197 22.99 19.18 -11.19
N ASP A 198 23.97 18.38 -10.77
CA ASP A 198 24.92 17.75 -11.68
C ASP A 198 24.17 16.77 -12.61
N PRO A 199 24.14 17.00 -13.93
CA PRO A 199 23.40 16.15 -14.86
C PRO A 199 23.99 14.73 -15.01
N HIS A 200 25.20 14.49 -14.51
CA HIS A 200 25.84 13.18 -14.52
C HIS A 200 25.60 12.37 -13.23
N ASP A 201 25.17 13.00 -12.14
CA ASP A 201 24.77 12.32 -10.91
C ASP A 201 23.35 11.76 -11.04
N THR A 202 23.24 10.63 -11.73
CA THR A 202 21.94 9.98 -11.96
C THR A 202 21.25 9.55 -10.67
N GLU A 203 21.99 9.29 -9.58
CA GLU A 203 21.38 8.88 -8.31
C GLU A 203 20.87 10.10 -7.53
N GLY A 204 21.66 11.18 -7.47
CA GLY A 204 21.22 12.46 -6.90
C GLY A 204 19.97 13.01 -7.59
N LEU A 205 19.96 13.00 -8.93
CA LEU A 205 18.77 13.38 -9.71
C LEU A 205 17.58 12.48 -9.43
N ARG A 206 17.78 11.16 -9.29
CA ARG A 206 16.72 10.22 -8.94
C ARG A 206 16.06 10.60 -7.61
N GLN A 207 16.86 10.80 -6.57
CA GLN A 207 16.35 11.18 -5.25
C GLN A 207 15.65 12.54 -5.28
N ALA A 208 16.23 13.52 -5.96
CA ALA A 208 15.67 14.86 -6.06
C ALA A 208 14.32 14.86 -6.81
N ILE A 209 14.17 14.05 -7.86
CA ILE A 209 12.90 13.89 -8.58
C ILE A 209 11.85 13.21 -7.70
N LEU A 210 12.22 12.20 -6.92
CA LEU A 210 11.29 11.53 -6.00
C LEU A 210 10.81 12.48 -4.89
N ILE A 211 11.73 13.28 -4.34
CA ILE A 211 11.39 14.35 -3.38
C ILE A 211 10.47 15.36 -4.05
N GLY A 212 10.82 15.88 -5.23
CA GLY A 212 10.01 16.85 -5.97
C GLY A 212 8.62 16.32 -6.34
N ALA A 213 8.51 15.05 -6.71
CA ALA A 213 7.23 14.39 -7.02
C ALA A 213 6.35 14.24 -5.77
N SER A 214 6.94 14.04 -4.60
CA SER A 214 6.22 13.93 -3.31
C SER A 214 5.67 15.27 -2.79
N GLN A 215 6.09 16.40 -3.36
CA GLN A 215 5.68 17.75 -2.95
C GLN A 215 4.45 18.23 -3.74
N GLU A 216 4.56 19.36 -4.44
CA GLU A 216 3.47 20.05 -5.13
C GLU A 216 2.70 19.16 -6.15
N PRO A 217 3.36 18.33 -6.98
CA PRO A 217 2.64 17.46 -7.92
C PRO A 217 1.73 16.45 -7.21
N SER A 218 2.20 15.85 -6.12
CA SER A 218 1.42 14.93 -5.29
C SER A 218 0.20 15.62 -4.70
N ALA A 219 0.38 16.79 -4.08
CA ALA A 219 -0.72 17.56 -3.52
C ALA A 219 -1.79 17.90 -4.56
N LYS A 220 -1.39 18.35 -5.76
CA LYS A 220 -2.32 18.64 -6.86
C LYS A 220 -3.03 17.39 -7.38
N PHE A 221 -2.32 16.27 -7.49
CA PHE A 221 -2.90 14.99 -7.92
C PHE A 221 -3.99 14.53 -6.95
N PHE A 222 -3.69 14.50 -5.66
CA PHE A 222 -4.66 14.09 -4.64
C PHE A 222 -5.81 15.09 -4.49
N ALA A 223 -5.57 16.39 -4.65
CA ALA A 223 -6.65 17.39 -4.70
C ALA A 223 -7.62 17.13 -5.86
N ALA A 224 -7.09 16.83 -7.06
CA ALA A 224 -7.93 16.45 -8.19
C ALA A 224 -8.70 15.15 -7.92
N LEU A 225 -8.03 14.13 -7.37
CA LEU A 225 -8.63 12.84 -7.03
C LEU A 225 -9.80 13.00 -6.06
N VAL A 226 -9.59 13.74 -4.96
CA VAL A 226 -10.62 14.04 -3.96
C VAL A 226 -11.76 14.86 -4.56
N GLY A 227 -11.43 15.84 -5.42
CA GLY A 227 -12.44 16.63 -6.14
C GLY A 227 -13.33 15.79 -7.06
N PHE A 228 -12.76 14.80 -7.77
CA PHE A 228 -13.54 13.87 -8.58
C PHE A 228 -14.38 12.92 -7.72
N TYR A 229 -13.79 12.41 -6.63
CA TYR A 229 -14.49 11.55 -5.69
C TYR A 229 -15.71 12.24 -5.08
N SER A 230 -15.53 13.46 -4.56
CA SER A 230 -16.60 14.27 -3.96
C SER A 230 -17.75 14.52 -4.94
N LYS A 231 -17.43 14.86 -6.21
CA LYS A 231 -18.45 15.01 -7.28
C LYS A 231 -19.19 13.71 -7.59
N GLU A 232 -18.48 12.59 -7.66
CA GLU A 232 -19.07 11.27 -7.95
C GLU A 232 -19.96 10.78 -6.80
N ALA A 233 -19.53 10.99 -5.56
CA ALA A 233 -20.27 10.67 -4.34
C ALA A 233 -21.39 11.68 -4.01
N ARG A 234 -21.51 12.78 -4.79
CA ARG A 234 -22.46 13.89 -4.56
C ARG A 234 -22.31 14.53 -3.18
N LEU A 235 -21.08 14.61 -2.67
CA LEU A 235 -20.77 15.23 -1.39
C LEU A 235 -20.56 16.74 -1.58
N SER A 236 -21.20 17.54 -0.74
CA SER A 236 -20.99 19.00 -0.68
C SER A 236 -19.95 19.30 0.39
N LEU A 237 -18.67 19.18 0.04
CA LEU A 237 -17.56 19.51 0.94
C LEU A 237 -17.12 20.96 0.69
N ASP A 238 -16.81 21.70 1.76
CA ASP A 238 -16.19 23.01 1.65
C ASP A 238 -14.71 22.87 1.19
N GLN A 239 -14.16 23.95 0.61
CA GLN A 239 -12.82 23.91 0.02
C GLN A 239 -11.74 23.49 1.04
N ARG A 240 -11.88 23.90 2.30
CA ARG A 240 -10.90 23.58 3.34
C ARG A 240 -10.89 22.09 3.65
N THR A 241 -12.05 21.45 3.73
CA THR A 241 -12.18 20.01 3.90
C THR A 241 -11.60 19.24 2.72
N LEU A 242 -11.84 19.72 1.49
CA LEU A 242 -11.23 19.13 0.28
C LEU A 242 -9.70 19.19 0.33
N ASP A 243 -9.13 20.34 0.70
CA ASP A 243 -7.68 20.53 0.78
C ASP A 243 -7.04 19.63 1.83
N LEU A 244 -7.70 19.44 2.97
CA LEU A 244 -7.23 18.56 4.03
C LEU A 244 -7.33 17.08 3.68
N LEU A 245 -8.43 16.68 3.05
CA LEU A 245 -8.61 15.30 2.61
C LEU A 245 -7.59 14.97 1.52
N ALA A 246 -7.27 15.93 0.64
CA ALA A 246 -6.19 15.82 -0.33
C ALA A 246 -4.80 15.71 0.33
N LEU A 247 -4.53 16.52 1.36
CA LEU A 247 -3.27 16.47 2.10
C LEU A 247 -3.09 15.14 2.84
N ASN A 248 -4.13 14.67 3.52
CA ASN A 248 -4.11 13.38 4.22
C ASN A 248 -3.96 12.22 3.22
N ALA A 249 -4.67 12.27 2.08
CA ALA A 249 -4.51 11.30 1.02
C ALA A 249 -3.08 11.26 0.46
N ALA A 250 -2.44 12.44 0.32
CA ALA A 250 -1.04 12.55 -0.10
C ALA A 250 -0.08 11.94 0.93
N ASN A 251 -0.29 12.23 2.22
CA ASN A 251 0.55 11.72 3.31
C ASN A 251 0.41 10.20 3.50
N MET A 252 -0.79 9.64 3.30
CA MET A 252 -1.04 8.20 3.40
C MET A 252 -0.62 7.41 2.16
N ASN A 253 -0.26 8.10 1.06
CA ASN A 253 0.16 7.47 -0.18
C ASN A 253 -0.84 6.39 -0.66
N ILE A 254 -2.12 6.77 -0.75
CA ILE A 254 -3.25 5.84 -0.98
C ILE A 254 -2.93 4.89 -2.16
N PRO A 255 -3.06 3.56 -1.96
CA PRO A 255 -2.78 2.58 -3.01
C PRO A 255 -3.79 2.72 -4.16
N LEU A 256 -3.30 3.03 -5.37
CA LEU A 256 -4.11 3.14 -6.59
C LEU A 256 -4.44 1.75 -7.21
N GLY A 257 -4.83 0.79 -6.37
CA GLY A 257 -5.13 -0.59 -6.76
C GLY A 257 -6.43 -0.76 -7.57
N PRO A 258 -6.87 -2.01 -7.84
CA PRO A 258 -8.09 -2.29 -8.60
C PRO A 258 -9.32 -1.59 -8.00
N ALA A 259 -10.29 -1.31 -8.88
CA ALA A 259 -11.45 -0.47 -8.63
C ALA A 259 -12.14 -0.79 -7.28
N GLY A 260 -12.31 0.24 -6.44
CA GLY A 260 -13.02 0.14 -5.15
C GLY A 260 -12.18 0.54 -3.94
N LYS A 261 -10.89 0.20 -3.91
CA LYS A 261 -10.03 0.51 -2.74
C LYS A 261 -9.87 2.01 -2.48
N ILE A 262 -9.79 2.83 -3.53
CA ILE A 262 -9.68 4.29 -3.38
C ILE A 262 -10.92 4.85 -2.70
N LYS A 263 -12.12 4.38 -3.07
CA LYS A 263 -13.38 4.86 -2.47
C LYS A 263 -13.45 4.50 -0.99
N THR A 264 -13.12 3.27 -0.63
CA THR A 264 -13.09 2.82 0.78
C THR A 264 -12.12 3.65 1.61
N VAL A 265 -10.90 3.91 1.12
CA VAL A 265 -9.91 4.71 1.85
C VAL A 265 -10.36 6.17 1.96
N LEU A 266 -10.90 6.76 0.89
CA LEU A 266 -11.41 8.14 0.93
C LEU A 266 -12.64 8.27 1.84
N ASN A 267 -13.49 7.25 1.93
CA ASN A 267 -14.59 7.19 2.90
C ASN A 267 -14.07 7.10 4.32
N GLY A 268 -13.12 6.20 4.62
CA GLY A 268 -12.51 6.12 5.95
C GLY A 268 -11.84 7.43 6.36
N LEU A 269 -11.17 8.11 5.43
CA LEU A 269 -10.64 9.46 5.67
C LEU A 269 -11.73 10.50 5.91
N LEU A 270 -12.84 10.42 5.19
CA LEU A 270 -13.97 11.33 5.36
C LEU A 270 -14.68 11.09 6.70
N GLU A 271 -14.89 9.83 7.08
CA GLU A 271 -15.41 9.42 8.39
C GLU A 271 -14.48 9.91 9.49
N GLN A 272 -13.16 9.69 9.36
CA GLN A 272 -12.19 10.20 10.31
C GLN A 272 -12.21 11.73 10.43
N ILE A 273 -12.38 12.45 9.32
CA ILE A 273 -12.52 13.91 9.31
C ILE A 273 -13.87 14.34 9.91
N ASN A 274 -14.93 13.56 9.76
CA ASN A 274 -16.24 13.86 10.36
C ASN A 274 -16.25 13.58 11.87
N ASP A 275 -15.65 12.48 12.30
CA ASP A 275 -15.66 12.00 13.69
C ASP A 275 -14.64 12.77 14.56
N ILE A 276 -13.42 12.93 14.04
CA ILE A 276 -12.30 13.55 14.78
C ILE A 276 -12.12 15.01 14.36
N GLY A 277 -12.77 15.47 13.28
CA GLY A 277 -12.63 16.83 12.81
C GLY A 277 -11.20 17.13 12.32
N LEU A 278 -10.76 18.35 12.59
CA LEU A 278 -9.43 18.85 12.21
C LEU A 278 -8.38 18.67 13.30
N LEU A 279 -8.71 17.96 14.38
CA LEU A 279 -7.88 17.81 15.56
C LEU A 279 -6.45 17.36 15.27
N PRO A 280 -6.18 16.31 14.46
CA PRO A 280 -4.81 15.88 14.16
C PRO A 280 -3.96 16.99 13.53
N SER A 281 -4.56 17.77 12.63
CA SER A 281 -3.88 18.89 11.98
C SER A 281 -3.56 20.02 12.96
N TYR A 282 -4.47 20.30 13.89
CA TYR A 282 -4.24 21.29 14.93
C TYR A 282 -3.18 20.84 15.94
N VAL A 283 -3.13 19.57 16.29
CA VAL A 283 -2.09 19.00 17.18
C VAL A 283 -0.71 19.14 16.53
N ALA A 284 -0.59 18.78 15.25
CA ALA A 284 0.65 18.95 14.50
C ALA A 284 1.06 20.45 14.38
N ARG A 285 0.09 21.33 14.13
CA ARG A 285 0.34 22.78 14.03
C ARG A 285 0.74 23.36 15.39
N TYR A 286 0.13 22.91 16.48
CA TYR A 286 0.49 23.29 17.84
C TYR A 286 1.93 22.87 18.17
N ALA A 287 2.31 21.63 17.85
CA ALA A 287 3.69 21.15 18.02
C ALA A 287 4.70 21.99 17.23
N SER A 288 4.36 22.42 16.01
CA SER A 288 5.23 23.24 15.16
C SER A 288 5.48 24.67 15.69
N ARG A 289 4.67 25.16 16.64
CA ARG A 289 4.88 26.48 17.27
C ARG A 289 6.04 26.49 18.27
N GLY A 290 6.63 25.32 18.55
CA GLY A 290 7.76 25.18 19.49
C GLY A 290 7.37 24.99 20.95
N GLU A 291 6.07 24.87 21.24
CA GLU A 291 5.55 24.58 22.59
C GLU A 291 5.86 23.14 23.05
N ILE A 292 6.06 22.23 22.09
CA ILE A 292 6.41 20.84 22.33
C ILE A 292 7.81 20.56 21.79
N SER A 293 8.62 19.86 22.58
CA SER A 293 9.94 19.42 22.13
C SER A 293 9.81 18.40 20.99
N PRO A 294 10.41 18.62 19.80
CA PRO A 294 10.27 17.71 18.65
C PRO A 294 10.74 16.29 18.93
N THR A 295 11.69 16.10 19.85
CA THR A 295 12.20 14.77 20.23
C THR A 295 11.24 13.99 21.12
N ARG A 296 10.29 14.67 21.77
CA ARG A 296 9.27 14.04 22.62
C ARG A 296 7.93 13.90 21.91
N PHE A 297 7.70 14.62 20.81
CA PHE A 297 6.47 14.53 20.04
C PHE A 297 6.48 13.31 19.10
N THR A 298 6.36 12.13 19.68
CA THR A 298 6.26 10.87 18.93
C THR A 298 4.87 10.71 18.31
N PRO A 299 4.71 9.85 17.28
CA PRO A 299 3.41 9.54 16.71
C PRO A 299 2.38 9.07 17.77
N ASP A 300 2.79 8.21 18.71
CA ASP A 300 1.94 7.76 19.81
C ASP A 300 1.44 8.92 20.69
N ILE A 301 2.32 9.85 21.06
CA ILE A 301 1.91 11.03 21.85
C ILE A 301 0.95 11.91 21.04
N ARG A 302 1.19 12.10 19.74
CA ARG A 302 0.26 12.84 18.88
C ARG A 302 -1.11 12.18 18.86
N ASP A 303 -1.16 10.87 18.67
CA ASP A 303 -2.42 10.14 18.52
C ASP A 303 -3.20 10.12 19.84
N ARG A 304 -2.51 9.99 20.99
CA ARG A 304 -3.11 10.17 22.33
C ARG A 304 -3.60 11.60 22.58
N MET A 305 -2.85 12.62 22.16
CA MET A 305 -3.31 14.01 22.26
C MET A 305 -4.59 14.22 21.45
N VAL A 306 -4.69 13.63 20.26
CA VAL A 306 -5.90 13.71 19.44
C VAL A 306 -7.09 13.05 20.15
N ALA A 307 -6.90 11.87 20.73
CA ALA A 307 -7.95 11.18 21.48
C ALA A 307 -8.45 12.04 22.67
N ILE A 308 -7.52 12.51 23.52
CA ILE A 308 -7.85 13.35 24.69
C ILE A 308 -8.58 14.64 24.27
N LEU A 309 -8.16 15.27 23.16
CA LEU A 309 -8.82 16.47 22.67
C LEU A 309 -10.18 16.20 22.03
N GLY A 310 -10.40 15.00 21.49
CA GLY A 310 -11.69 14.54 21.00
C GLY A 310 -12.72 14.48 22.13
N ASP A 311 -12.33 14.01 23.31
CA ASP A 311 -13.20 13.89 24.49
C ASP A 311 -13.69 15.25 25.03
N PHE A 312 -12.96 16.33 24.74
CA PHE A 312 -13.34 17.68 25.18
C PHE A 312 -14.40 18.36 24.30
N ASP A 313 -14.85 17.73 23.20
CA ASP A 313 -15.85 18.26 22.26
C ASP A 313 -15.59 19.74 21.86
N LEU A 314 -14.33 20.05 21.55
CA LEU A 314 -13.89 21.42 21.28
C LEU A 314 -14.33 21.86 19.89
N GLN A 315 -15.11 22.95 19.82
CA GLN A 315 -15.44 23.63 18.56
C GLN A 315 -14.23 24.45 18.02
N LEU A 316 -13.25 23.74 17.47
CA LEU A 316 -12.01 24.32 16.97
C LEU A 316 -12.24 25.08 15.66
N THR A 317 -12.08 26.41 15.71
CA THR A 317 -12.02 27.25 14.51
C THR A 317 -10.59 27.74 14.28
N ALA A 318 -10.18 27.92 13.02
CA ALA A 318 -8.82 28.33 12.67
C ALA A 318 -8.43 29.67 13.31
N THR A 319 -9.36 30.63 13.31
CA THR A 319 -9.17 31.96 13.91
C THR A 319 -9.01 31.89 15.44
N ALA A 320 -9.78 31.05 16.12
CA ALA A 320 -9.66 30.88 17.57
C ALA A 320 -8.37 30.13 17.96
N PHE A 321 -7.97 29.11 17.18
CA PHE A 321 -6.70 28.40 17.35
C PHE A 321 -5.49 29.31 17.09
N ASP A 322 -5.54 30.16 16.07
CA ASP A 322 -4.47 31.11 15.75
C ASP A 322 -4.37 32.28 16.74
N ALA A 323 -5.46 32.58 17.44
CA ALA A 323 -5.46 33.50 18.58
C ALA A 323 -4.99 32.87 19.90
N GLY A 324 -4.58 31.59 19.90
CA GLY A 324 -4.10 30.87 21.10
C GLY A 324 -5.19 30.50 22.12
N LYS A 325 -6.48 30.61 21.76
CA LYS A 325 -7.60 30.37 22.71
C LYS A 325 -7.66 28.95 23.26
N PHE A 326 -7.02 28.00 22.60
CA PHE A 326 -7.05 26.59 22.98
C PHE A 326 -5.70 26.08 23.50
N ASP A 327 -4.68 26.93 23.61
CA ASP A 327 -3.32 26.48 23.94
C ASP A 327 -3.27 25.73 25.29
N GLU A 328 -4.13 26.08 26.24
CA GLU A 328 -4.26 25.38 27.53
C GLU A 328 -4.77 23.94 27.37
N TYR A 329 -5.74 23.70 26.49
CA TYR A 329 -6.26 22.35 26.22
C TYR A 329 -5.22 21.48 25.52
N PHE A 330 -4.47 22.04 24.57
CA PHE A 330 -3.39 21.31 23.89
C PHE A 330 -2.23 21.02 24.84
N ALA A 331 -1.85 21.96 25.72
CA ALA A 331 -0.85 21.73 26.75
C ALA A 331 -1.28 20.66 27.76
N LEU A 332 -2.56 20.67 28.15
CA LEU A 332 -3.16 19.65 29.01
C LEU A 332 -3.10 18.28 28.36
N ALA A 333 -3.59 18.15 27.12
CA ALA A 333 -3.58 16.91 26.36
C ALA A 333 -2.16 16.37 26.17
N TYR A 334 -1.18 17.23 25.89
CA TYR A 334 0.23 16.81 25.80
C TYR A 334 0.77 16.29 27.12
N ARG A 335 0.47 16.96 28.24
CA ARG A 335 0.89 16.52 29.58
C ARG A 335 0.30 15.16 29.94
N GLU A 336 -0.97 14.95 29.62
CA GLU A 336 -1.69 13.71 29.89
C GLU A 336 -1.24 12.57 28.96
N ALA A 337 -0.96 12.86 27.68
CA ALA A 337 -0.31 11.93 26.77
C ALA A 337 1.10 11.51 27.27
N LEU A 338 1.87 12.45 27.84
CA LEU A 338 3.16 12.14 28.48
C LEU A 338 3.03 11.32 29.77
N GLN A 339 1.96 11.51 30.54
CA GLN A 339 1.72 10.73 31.76
C GLN A 339 1.25 9.31 31.44
N SER A 340 0.35 9.17 30.46
CA SER A 340 -0.15 7.88 30.02
C SER A 340 0.90 7.05 29.27
N SER A 341 1.84 7.67 28.55
CA SER A 341 2.99 6.96 27.96
C SER A 341 4.06 6.53 28.98
N ARG A 342 4.09 7.15 30.18
CA ARG A 342 5.04 6.82 31.25
C ARG A 342 4.50 5.84 32.28
N ARG A 343 3.18 5.79 32.45
CA ARG A 343 2.54 4.66 33.10
C ARG A 343 2.70 3.51 32.13
N GLY A 344 3.74 2.70 32.33
CA GLY A 344 3.76 1.35 31.80
C GLY A 344 2.42 0.73 32.11
N GLU A 345 1.87 -0.02 31.16
CA GLU A 345 0.61 -0.73 31.24
C GLU A 345 0.64 -1.71 32.41
N ASP A 346 0.53 -1.19 33.64
CA ASP A 346 0.33 -1.98 34.84
C ASP A 346 -1.19 -2.15 34.94
N PRO A 347 -1.73 -3.36 34.69
CA PRO A 347 -3.16 -3.62 34.67
C PRO A 347 -3.85 -3.28 35.99
N ILE A 348 -3.06 -3.17 37.07
CA ILE A 348 -3.52 -2.91 38.43
C ILE A 348 -3.87 -1.43 38.63
N ASP A 349 -3.13 -0.51 38.01
CA ASP A 349 -3.35 0.94 38.18
C ASP A 349 -4.55 1.45 37.35
N LEU A 350 -4.94 0.74 36.29
CA LEU A 350 -6.16 1.01 35.52
C LEU A 350 -7.44 0.63 36.29
N LYS A 351 -7.39 -0.37 37.18
CA LYS A 351 -8.56 -0.83 37.96
C LYS A 351 -8.65 -0.24 39.37
N MET A 352 -7.58 0.34 39.90
CA MET A 352 -7.57 0.96 41.24
C MET A 352 -7.41 2.49 41.20
N GLY A 353 -8.21 3.16 40.37
CA GLY A 353 -8.46 4.59 40.51
C GLY A 353 -9.05 4.91 41.89
N LYS A 354 -8.19 5.22 42.87
CA LYS A 354 -8.58 5.61 44.23
C LYS A 354 -9.50 6.85 44.17
N GLY A 355 -10.82 6.63 44.24
CA GLY A 355 -11.79 7.69 44.54
C GLY A 355 -13.11 7.64 43.80
N GLN A 356 -13.27 6.82 42.75
CA GLN A 356 -14.57 6.65 42.08
C GLN A 356 -15.08 5.23 42.27
N LEU A 357 -15.91 5.04 43.31
CA LEU A 357 -16.98 4.05 43.27
C LEU A 357 -18.02 4.54 42.24
N GLY A 358 -17.63 4.57 40.97
CA GLY A 358 -18.58 4.69 39.87
C GLY A 358 -19.48 3.47 39.91
N ALA A 359 -20.77 3.65 39.63
CA ALA A 359 -21.70 2.54 39.49
C ALA A 359 -21.15 1.57 38.44
N TRP A 360 -20.54 0.48 38.87
CA TRP A 360 -20.15 -0.61 37.99
C TRP A 360 -21.46 -1.18 37.44
N ASP A 361 -21.64 -1.07 36.14
CA ASP A 361 -22.86 -1.42 35.40
C ASP A 361 -22.98 -2.92 35.13
N PHE A 362 -22.13 -3.73 35.77
CA PHE A 362 -21.99 -5.17 35.55
C PHE A 362 -21.67 -5.54 34.09
N GLN A 363 -21.24 -4.58 33.27
CA GLN A 363 -20.63 -4.92 31.99
C GLN A 363 -19.27 -5.57 32.29
N VAL A 364 -19.15 -6.80 31.82
CA VAL A 364 -17.91 -7.56 31.86
C VAL A 364 -17.24 -7.32 30.52
N ASP A 365 -15.98 -6.93 30.55
CA ASP A 365 -15.14 -6.87 29.36
C ASP A 365 -15.09 -8.28 28.74
N THR A 366 -15.68 -8.42 27.56
CA THR A 366 -15.82 -9.72 26.89
C THR A 366 -14.58 -10.12 26.10
N PHE A 367 -13.55 -9.25 26.04
CA PHE A 367 -12.29 -9.49 25.31
C PHE A 367 -12.54 -10.03 23.90
N GLU A 368 -13.53 -9.47 23.20
CA GLU A 368 -13.97 -9.95 21.88
C GLU A 368 -13.04 -9.52 20.74
N ASN A 369 -12.15 -8.55 20.98
CA ASN A 369 -11.21 -8.06 19.98
C ASN A 369 -10.03 -9.02 19.80
N ALA A 370 -9.68 -9.34 18.55
CA ALA A 370 -8.57 -10.25 18.23
C ALA A 370 -7.22 -9.84 18.87
N GLN A 371 -6.97 -8.53 19.03
CA GLN A 371 -5.77 -8.04 19.74
C GLN A 371 -5.80 -8.29 21.25
N GLU A 372 -6.98 -8.25 21.87
CA GLU A 372 -7.17 -8.54 23.30
C GLU A 372 -7.10 -10.05 23.58
N GLN A 373 -7.44 -10.86 22.59
CA GLN A 373 -7.35 -12.34 22.64
C GLN A 373 -5.92 -12.87 22.43
N GLY A 374 -4.94 -11.99 22.17
CA GLY A 374 -3.55 -12.39 21.93
C GLY A 374 -3.35 -13.12 20.60
N VAL A 375 -4.22 -12.89 19.60
CA VAL A 375 -4.08 -13.49 18.28
C VAL A 375 -2.89 -12.86 17.54
N VAL A 376 -1.91 -13.69 17.17
CA VAL A 376 -0.73 -13.27 16.43
C VAL A 376 -0.87 -13.78 15.00
N LYS A 377 -1.19 -12.85 14.09
CA LYS A 377 -1.44 -13.18 12.67
C LYS A 377 -0.26 -13.90 12.00
N ASP A 378 0.96 -13.47 12.28
CA ASP A 378 2.16 -14.01 11.64
C ASP A 378 2.40 -15.48 12.02
N ASN A 379 2.08 -15.86 13.26
CA ASN A 379 2.10 -17.24 13.74
C ASN A 379 1.15 -18.15 12.94
N ILE A 380 -0.07 -17.67 12.65
CA ILE A 380 -1.06 -18.42 11.87
C ILE A 380 -0.63 -18.53 10.40
N LEU A 381 -0.04 -17.46 9.84
CA LEU A 381 0.54 -17.51 8.50
C LEU A 381 1.71 -18.50 8.43
N ALA A 382 2.56 -18.56 9.44
CA ALA A 382 3.61 -19.56 9.54
C ALA A 382 3.03 -20.98 9.62
N ALA A 383 1.96 -21.19 10.41
CA ALA A 383 1.25 -22.48 10.45
C ALA A 383 0.72 -22.90 9.08
N SER A 384 0.19 -21.93 8.30
CA SER A 384 -0.32 -22.21 6.95
C SER A 384 0.78 -22.75 6.02
N VAL A 385 1.99 -22.18 6.11
CA VAL A 385 3.15 -22.62 5.33
C VAL A 385 3.63 -23.97 5.83
N LEU A 386 3.68 -24.17 7.15
CA LEU A 386 4.07 -25.45 7.74
C LEU A 386 3.14 -26.59 7.31
N TYR A 387 1.81 -26.37 7.32
CA TYR A 387 0.82 -27.32 6.82
C TYR A 387 1.05 -27.64 5.33
N TYR A 388 1.28 -26.62 4.51
CA TYR A 388 1.56 -26.80 3.08
C TYR A 388 2.80 -27.66 2.83
N VAL A 389 3.88 -27.39 3.58
CA VAL A 389 5.13 -28.16 3.47
C VAL A 389 4.96 -29.57 4.04
N TYR A 390 4.19 -29.78 5.10
CA TYR A 390 3.89 -31.12 5.59
C TYR A 390 3.22 -31.97 4.51
N VAL A 391 2.10 -31.48 3.95
CA VAL A 391 1.31 -32.24 2.97
C VAL A 391 2.09 -32.46 1.67
N LEU A 392 2.73 -31.44 1.10
CA LEU A 392 3.42 -31.59 -0.18
C LEU A 392 4.85 -32.09 -0.03
N GLY A 393 5.55 -31.68 1.03
CA GLY A 393 6.93 -32.05 1.30
C GLY A 393 7.06 -33.51 1.69
N ASP A 394 6.35 -33.91 2.74
CA ASP A 394 6.53 -35.22 3.38
C ASP A 394 5.44 -36.23 3.04
N VAL A 395 4.15 -35.86 3.07
CA VAL A 395 3.05 -36.81 2.73
C VAL A 395 3.05 -37.14 1.23
N LEU A 396 3.14 -36.13 0.37
CA LEU A 396 3.29 -36.34 -1.08
C LEU A 396 4.70 -36.84 -1.45
N GLY A 397 5.72 -36.50 -0.66
CA GLY A 397 7.09 -36.98 -0.84
C GLY A 397 7.99 -36.13 -1.74
N VAL A 398 7.74 -34.82 -1.90
CA VAL A 398 8.62 -33.92 -2.69
C VAL A 398 10.09 -34.01 -2.27
N PHE A 399 10.39 -34.07 -0.97
CA PHE A 399 11.77 -34.24 -0.50
C PHE A 399 12.35 -35.60 -0.92
N GLN A 400 11.57 -36.66 -0.78
CA GLN A 400 11.99 -38.02 -1.12
C GLN A 400 12.23 -38.18 -2.64
N PHE A 401 11.41 -37.55 -3.48
CA PHE A 401 11.59 -37.60 -4.93
C PHE A 401 12.81 -36.82 -5.40
N ALA A 402 13.10 -35.67 -4.79
CA ALA A 402 14.33 -34.93 -5.07
C ALA A 402 15.58 -35.74 -4.71
N ASP A 403 15.56 -36.44 -3.57
CA ASP A 403 16.62 -37.36 -3.18
C ASP A 403 16.69 -38.61 -4.10
N ALA A 404 15.56 -39.09 -4.63
CA ALA A 404 15.52 -40.16 -5.62
C ALA A 404 16.21 -39.76 -6.94
N LEU A 405 16.09 -38.50 -7.39
CA LEU A 405 16.83 -38.00 -8.55
C LEU A 405 18.34 -38.02 -8.33
N LEU A 406 18.80 -37.70 -7.12
CA LEU A 406 20.22 -37.82 -6.75
C LEU A 406 20.69 -39.27 -6.87
N LEU A 407 19.89 -40.22 -6.38
CA LEU A 407 20.19 -41.64 -6.47
C LEU A 407 20.19 -42.14 -7.92
N ARG A 408 19.23 -41.71 -8.75
CA ARG A 408 19.18 -42.05 -10.18
C ARG A 408 20.43 -41.55 -10.91
N ARG A 409 20.88 -40.32 -10.63
CA ARG A 409 22.12 -39.79 -11.20
C ARG A 409 23.35 -40.55 -10.72
N ALA A 410 23.43 -40.88 -9.44
CA ALA A 410 24.52 -41.69 -8.90
C ALA A 410 24.60 -43.09 -9.53
N LYS A 411 23.44 -43.67 -9.89
CA LYS A 411 23.32 -44.95 -10.61
C LYS A 411 23.58 -44.83 -12.13
N GLY A 412 23.82 -43.64 -12.67
CA GLY A 412 23.97 -43.40 -14.11
C GLY A 412 22.67 -43.56 -14.91
N ARG A 413 21.50 -43.53 -14.25
CA ARG A 413 20.18 -43.62 -14.90
C ARG A 413 19.59 -42.27 -15.29
N LEU A 414 20.24 -41.19 -14.87
CA LEU A 414 19.81 -39.81 -15.13
C LEU A 414 21.00 -39.04 -15.68
N ASP A 415 20.91 -38.70 -16.97
CA ASP A 415 21.88 -37.82 -17.64
C ASP A 415 21.24 -36.44 -17.82
N LEU A 416 21.94 -35.41 -17.40
CA LEU A 416 21.47 -34.03 -17.38
C LEU A 416 22.57 -33.13 -17.93
N SER A 417 22.18 -32.05 -18.59
CA SER A 417 23.09 -30.99 -18.99
C SER A 417 23.81 -30.40 -17.79
N ARG A 418 24.85 -29.62 -18.08
CA ARG A 418 25.61 -28.90 -17.07
C ARG A 418 24.74 -28.00 -16.20
N ALA A 419 23.68 -27.39 -16.75
CA ALA A 419 22.84 -26.46 -16.00
C ALA A 419 22.01 -27.18 -14.92
N ALA A 420 21.14 -28.12 -15.30
CA ALA A 420 20.34 -28.92 -14.36
C ALA A 420 21.22 -29.79 -13.45
N GLY A 421 22.33 -30.31 -14.01
CA GLY A 421 23.32 -31.05 -13.24
C GLY A 421 24.02 -30.21 -12.16
N THR A 422 24.17 -28.89 -12.35
CA THR A 422 24.72 -27.99 -11.32
C THR A 422 23.72 -27.75 -10.20
N LYS A 423 22.43 -27.56 -10.51
CA LYS A 423 21.37 -27.44 -9.50
C LYS A 423 21.27 -28.68 -8.62
N LEU A 424 21.22 -29.86 -9.25
CA LEU A 424 21.20 -31.14 -8.54
C LEU A 424 22.47 -31.36 -7.70
N HIS A 425 23.63 -30.85 -8.16
CA HIS A 425 24.86 -30.90 -7.37
C HIS A 425 24.84 -29.93 -6.17
N ALA A 426 24.29 -28.72 -6.33
CA ALA A 426 24.12 -27.78 -5.23
C ALA A 426 23.18 -28.35 -4.14
N TYR A 427 22.06 -28.94 -4.57
CA TYR A 427 21.12 -29.64 -3.69
C TYR A 427 21.80 -30.75 -2.89
N LYS A 428 22.67 -31.53 -3.53
CA LYS A 428 23.49 -32.56 -2.86
C LYS A 428 24.44 -31.97 -1.81
N LEU A 429 25.10 -30.85 -2.12
CA LEU A 429 26.11 -30.27 -1.25
C LEU A 429 25.51 -29.74 0.05
N ARG A 430 24.30 -29.19 -0.03
CA ARG A 430 23.53 -28.69 1.12
C ARG A 430 22.86 -29.79 1.95
N ARG A 431 23.09 -31.07 1.65
CA ARG A 431 22.40 -32.18 2.32
C ARG A 431 22.49 -32.13 3.85
N ASN A 432 23.65 -31.73 4.38
CA ASN A 432 23.89 -31.65 5.83
C ASN A 432 23.36 -30.36 6.46
N ASP A 433 23.07 -29.34 5.65
CA ASP A 433 22.52 -28.06 6.09
C ASP A 433 20.98 -28.07 6.00
N ARG A 434 20.38 -29.14 5.47
CA ARG A 434 18.92 -29.30 5.41
C ARG A 434 18.40 -29.89 6.71
N MET A 435 17.18 -29.51 7.08
CA MET A 435 16.47 -30.11 8.20
C MET A 435 16.24 -31.60 7.91
N SER A 436 16.59 -32.43 8.88
CA SER A 436 16.35 -33.86 8.85
C SER A 436 14.85 -34.18 8.87
N VAL A 437 14.50 -35.42 8.53
CA VAL A 437 13.11 -35.88 8.59
C VAL A 437 12.56 -35.78 10.02
N ASP A 438 13.38 -36.13 11.01
CA ASP A 438 13.00 -36.10 12.42
C ASP A 438 12.79 -34.67 12.93
N GLU A 439 13.65 -33.72 12.55
CA GLU A 439 13.49 -32.30 12.88
C GLU A 439 12.22 -31.71 12.24
N ARG A 440 11.95 -32.02 10.96
CA ARG A 440 10.70 -31.59 10.33
C ARG A 440 9.47 -32.15 11.04
N ALA A 441 9.50 -33.44 11.37
CA ALA A 441 8.40 -34.11 12.06
C ALA A 441 8.18 -33.55 13.47
N HIS A 442 9.25 -33.15 14.17
CA HIS A 442 9.16 -32.42 15.44
C HIS A 442 8.34 -31.13 15.30
N PHE A 443 8.61 -30.32 14.26
CA PHE A 443 7.85 -29.08 14.02
C PHE A 443 6.38 -29.35 13.67
N TYR A 444 6.10 -30.34 12.82
CA TYR A 444 4.72 -30.72 12.47
C TYR A 444 3.92 -31.18 13.69
N ARG A 445 4.53 -31.98 14.56
CA ARG A 445 3.91 -32.45 15.80
C ARG A 445 3.66 -31.30 16.77
N ARG A 446 4.66 -30.45 16.99
CA ARG A 446 4.55 -29.32 17.92
C ARG A 446 3.43 -28.36 17.54
N ALA A 447 3.28 -28.04 16.25
CA ALA A 447 2.35 -27.02 15.79
C ALA A 447 0.98 -27.55 15.36
N LEU A 448 0.93 -28.72 14.70
CA LEU A 448 -0.28 -29.25 14.06
C LEU A 448 -0.67 -30.64 14.58
N ASN A 449 0.17 -31.25 15.43
CA ASN A 449 0.09 -32.64 15.85
C ASN A 449 -0.11 -33.62 14.67
N MET A 450 0.67 -33.39 13.61
CA MET A 450 0.65 -34.19 12.40
C MET A 450 1.95 -34.99 12.22
N GLY A 451 1.83 -36.18 11.63
CA GLY A 451 2.95 -37.09 11.35
C GLY A 451 3.34 -37.99 12.53
N GLU A 452 4.24 -38.94 12.25
CA GLU A 452 4.64 -40.01 13.18
C GLU A 452 5.96 -39.73 13.92
N GLY A 453 6.55 -38.54 13.75
CA GLY A 453 7.84 -38.21 14.35
C GLY A 453 7.81 -38.22 15.88
N GLN A 454 8.94 -38.62 16.47
CA GLN A 454 9.18 -38.48 17.90
C GLN A 454 9.47 -37.01 18.23
N VAL A 455 8.75 -36.48 19.22
CA VAL A 455 9.04 -35.16 19.78
C VAL A 455 10.06 -35.27 20.91
N LEU A 456 10.84 -34.21 21.11
CA LEU A 456 11.80 -34.15 22.21
C LEU A 456 11.06 -34.12 23.54
N ASP A 457 11.67 -34.69 24.58
CA ASP A 457 11.10 -34.67 25.92
C ASP A 457 10.86 -33.21 26.41
N GLY A 458 9.71 -32.96 27.01
CA GLY A 458 9.26 -31.63 27.41
C GLY A 458 8.71 -30.74 26.29
N THR A 459 8.61 -31.22 25.05
CA THR A 459 7.94 -30.48 23.96
C THR A 459 6.43 -30.51 24.16
N ILE A 460 5.79 -29.35 24.12
CA ILE A 460 4.32 -29.25 24.16
C ILE A 460 3.78 -29.52 22.76
N VAL A 461 3.07 -30.64 22.60
CA VAL A 461 2.40 -31.04 21.35
C VAL A 461 1.04 -30.35 21.28
N ASN A 462 0.63 -29.92 20.08
CA ASN A 462 -0.67 -29.29 19.87
C ASN A 462 -1.78 -30.35 19.67
N GLU A 463 -2.17 -31.02 20.75
CA GLU A 463 -3.16 -32.10 20.71
C GLU A 463 -4.55 -31.65 20.22
N ASP A 464 -4.89 -30.37 20.40
CA ASP A 464 -6.20 -29.82 20.09
C ASP A 464 -6.38 -29.50 18.59
N PHE A 465 -5.30 -29.19 17.86
CA PHE A 465 -5.39 -28.75 16.46
C PHE A 465 -6.18 -29.72 15.57
N PRO A 466 -5.92 -31.05 15.60
CA PRO A 466 -6.72 -32.00 14.83
C PRO A 466 -8.21 -31.87 15.06
N GLN A 467 -8.65 -31.74 16.32
CA GLN A 467 -10.06 -31.66 16.66
C GLN A 467 -10.67 -30.32 16.22
N LEU A 468 -9.95 -29.22 16.42
CA LEU A 468 -10.38 -27.88 15.98
C LEU A 468 -10.49 -27.79 14.45
N TRP A 469 -9.53 -28.36 13.73
CA TRP A 469 -9.55 -28.40 12.27
C TRP A 469 -10.73 -29.23 11.75
N HIS A 470 -10.96 -30.42 12.31
CA HIS A 470 -12.12 -31.23 11.94
C HIS A 470 -13.45 -30.55 12.30
N GLY A 471 -13.53 -29.90 13.46
CA GLY A 471 -14.68 -29.11 13.88
C GLY A 471 -15.01 -28.02 12.86
N LEU A 472 -14.01 -27.26 12.42
CA LEU A 472 -14.18 -26.25 11.37
C LEU A 472 -14.71 -26.85 10.07
N MET A 473 -14.11 -27.94 9.59
CA MET A 473 -14.54 -28.59 8.34
C MET A 473 -15.96 -29.15 8.43
N LYS A 474 -16.34 -29.68 9.60
CA LYS A 474 -17.69 -30.18 9.88
C LYS A 474 -18.72 -29.05 9.85
N GLU A 475 -18.45 -27.94 10.54
CA GLU A 475 -19.35 -26.77 10.54
C GLU A 475 -19.53 -26.17 9.14
N VAL A 476 -18.45 -26.14 8.35
CA VAL A 476 -18.53 -25.69 6.95
C VAL A 476 -19.33 -26.67 6.09
N ALA A 477 -19.15 -27.98 6.25
CA ALA A 477 -19.93 -28.99 5.53
C ALA A 477 -21.43 -28.89 5.86
N ASP A 478 -21.77 -28.71 7.14
CA ASP A 478 -23.16 -28.54 7.57
C ASP A 478 -23.75 -27.20 7.08
N ASN A 479 -22.94 -26.13 7.01
CA ASN A 479 -23.36 -24.87 6.39
C ASN A 479 -23.61 -25.00 4.88
N ILE A 480 -22.79 -25.79 4.16
CA ILE A 480 -23.02 -26.09 2.73
C ILE A 480 -24.34 -26.83 2.57
N ARG A 481 -24.55 -27.92 3.32
CA ARG A 481 -25.81 -28.70 3.28
C ARG A 481 -27.04 -27.84 3.55
N LYS A 482 -27.02 -27.04 4.62
CA LYS A 482 -28.12 -26.12 4.97
C LYS A 482 -28.39 -25.10 3.86
N ASN A 483 -27.35 -24.56 3.22
CA ASN A 483 -27.52 -23.61 2.12
C ASN A 483 -28.05 -24.28 0.84
N GLU A 484 -27.71 -25.55 0.58
CA GLU A 484 -28.24 -26.31 -0.54
C GLU A 484 -29.70 -26.69 -0.33
N GLU A 485 -30.08 -27.11 0.88
CA GLU A 485 -31.46 -27.39 1.27
C GLU A 485 -32.35 -26.13 1.22
N ASN A 486 -31.82 -25.01 1.69
CA ASN A 486 -32.53 -23.73 1.71
C ASN A 486 -32.42 -22.94 0.40
N SER A 487 -31.91 -23.51 -0.68
CA SER A 487 -31.76 -22.80 -1.96
C SER A 487 -33.08 -22.30 -2.57
N ALA A 488 -34.23 -22.76 -2.07
CA ALA A 488 -35.58 -22.26 -2.38
C ALA A 488 -36.08 -21.13 -1.46
N ALA A 489 -35.46 -20.93 -0.30
CA ALA A 489 -35.78 -19.86 0.66
C ALA A 489 -34.73 -18.74 0.57
N GLU A 490 -35.14 -17.47 0.71
CA GLU A 490 -34.20 -16.33 0.72
C GLU A 490 -33.32 -16.27 1.99
N GLU A 491 -33.51 -17.20 2.93
CA GLU A 491 -32.80 -17.23 4.20
C GLU A 491 -31.43 -17.93 4.09
N LYS A 492 -30.36 -17.14 4.20
CA LYS A 492 -28.99 -17.65 4.25
C LYS A 492 -28.73 -18.36 5.58
N ALA A 493 -28.04 -19.51 5.54
CA ALA A 493 -27.62 -20.19 6.76
C ALA A 493 -26.70 -19.29 7.61
N SER A 494 -26.87 -19.34 8.93
CA SER A 494 -26.03 -18.60 9.88
C SER A 494 -24.56 -18.99 9.74
N ARG A 495 -23.67 -17.99 9.85
CA ARG A 495 -22.20 -18.14 9.80
C ARG A 495 -21.54 -18.20 11.18
N ALA A 496 -22.30 -17.95 12.24
CA ALA A 496 -21.75 -17.76 13.59
C ALA A 496 -20.93 -18.95 14.09
N SER A 497 -21.35 -20.20 13.81
CA SER A 497 -20.60 -21.39 14.25
C SER A 497 -19.24 -21.53 13.55
N ILE A 498 -19.15 -21.14 12.29
CA ILE A 498 -17.91 -21.14 11.51
C ILE A 498 -16.98 -20.03 12.02
N GLU A 499 -17.51 -18.84 12.27
CA GLU A 499 -16.74 -17.70 12.79
C GLU A 499 -16.13 -18.04 14.16
N GLU A 500 -16.88 -18.71 15.03
CA GLU A 500 -16.36 -19.16 16.32
C GLU A 500 -15.31 -20.25 16.19
N ALA A 501 -15.53 -21.26 15.33
CA ALA A 501 -14.52 -22.28 15.05
C ALA A 501 -13.21 -21.68 14.50
N ILE A 502 -13.30 -20.62 13.69
CA ILE A 502 -12.14 -19.87 13.20
C ILE A 502 -11.39 -19.21 14.38
N ARG A 503 -12.09 -18.52 15.28
CA ARG A 503 -11.45 -17.86 16.44
C ARG A 503 -10.72 -18.84 17.35
N LEU A 504 -11.33 -19.99 17.65
CA LEU A 504 -10.69 -21.05 18.43
C LEU A 504 -9.40 -21.54 17.76
N LEU A 505 -9.42 -21.70 16.44
CA LEU A 505 -8.25 -22.08 15.66
C LEU A 505 -7.18 -20.98 15.64
N GLN A 506 -7.58 -19.71 15.52
CA GLN A 506 -6.66 -18.56 15.58
C GLN A 506 -5.90 -18.53 16.91
N TYR A 507 -6.61 -18.71 18.03
CA TYR A 507 -6.02 -18.72 19.37
C TYR A 507 -5.04 -19.88 19.56
N ASN A 508 -5.45 -21.09 19.19
CA ASN A 508 -4.63 -22.28 19.28
C ASN A 508 -3.33 -22.13 18.45
N LEU A 509 -3.43 -21.73 17.19
CA LEU A 509 -2.26 -21.56 16.32
C LEU A 509 -1.36 -20.41 16.77
N SER A 510 -1.93 -19.32 17.29
CA SER A 510 -1.13 -18.22 17.85
C SER A 510 -0.26 -18.68 19.02
N THR A 511 -0.77 -19.61 19.83
CA THR A 511 -0.06 -20.15 21.00
C THR A 511 1.03 -21.13 20.60
N HIS A 512 0.73 -22.09 19.71
CA HIS A 512 1.66 -23.19 19.40
C HIS A 512 2.75 -22.84 18.38
N MET A 513 2.69 -21.66 17.74
CA MET A 513 3.64 -21.20 16.72
C MET A 513 4.57 -20.06 17.15
N GLY A 514 4.49 -19.59 18.41
CA GLY A 514 5.11 -18.35 18.91
C GLY A 514 6.60 -18.12 18.63
N ASP A 515 7.38 -19.16 18.34
CA ASP A 515 8.82 -19.07 18.11
C ASP A 515 9.30 -19.81 16.83
N MET A 516 8.38 -20.24 15.97
CA MET A 516 8.69 -21.17 14.87
C MET A 516 8.83 -20.50 13.50
N GLU A 517 8.71 -19.18 13.41
CA GLU A 517 8.67 -18.47 12.12
C GLU A 517 9.95 -18.67 11.29
N LEU A 518 11.12 -18.55 11.92
CA LEU A 518 12.41 -18.70 11.24
C LEU A 518 12.62 -20.15 10.75
N ASP A 519 12.25 -21.12 11.58
CA ASP A 519 12.35 -22.54 11.24
C ASP A 519 11.43 -22.87 10.04
N VAL A 520 10.21 -22.33 10.03
CA VAL A 520 9.28 -22.49 8.91
C VAL A 520 9.80 -21.84 7.63
N GLN A 521 10.44 -20.66 7.73
CA GLN A 521 11.05 -20.00 6.56
C GLN A 521 12.18 -20.83 5.97
N GLU A 522 13.05 -21.38 6.81
CA GLU A 522 14.13 -22.26 6.39
C GLU A 522 13.57 -23.53 5.74
N LEU A 523 12.61 -24.17 6.40
CA LEU A 523 11.94 -25.36 5.88
C LEU A 523 11.26 -25.10 4.52
N TYR A 524 10.58 -23.97 4.37
CA TYR A 524 9.97 -23.60 3.09
C TYR A 524 11.04 -23.35 2.01
N SER A 525 12.17 -22.73 2.35
CA SER A 525 13.28 -22.55 1.40
C SER A 525 13.83 -23.90 0.91
N GLN A 526 13.95 -24.89 1.79
CA GLN A 526 14.37 -26.25 1.41
C GLN A 526 13.33 -26.95 0.53
N PHE A 527 12.05 -26.77 0.83
CA PHE A 527 10.95 -27.27 0.00
C PHE A 527 10.97 -26.64 -1.41
N ASP A 528 11.15 -25.32 -1.50
CA ASP A 528 11.19 -24.61 -2.78
C ASP A 528 12.40 -25.05 -3.63
N GLU A 529 13.57 -25.27 -3.02
CA GLU A 529 14.74 -25.82 -3.72
C GLU A 529 14.45 -27.22 -4.30
N ALA A 530 13.79 -28.09 -3.53
CA ALA A 530 13.40 -29.43 -3.99
C ALA A 530 12.37 -29.38 -5.13
N LYS A 531 11.37 -28.51 -5.00
CA LYS A 531 10.32 -28.28 -6.00
C LYS A 531 10.89 -27.69 -7.29
N ASP A 532 11.80 -26.73 -7.20
CA ASP A 532 12.48 -26.12 -8.35
C ASP A 532 13.31 -27.14 -9.13
N LEU A 533 13.95 -28.07 -8.42
CA LEU A 533 14.69 -29.17 -9.02
C LEU A 533 13.75 -30.12 -9.78
N LEU A 534 12.62 -30.52 -9.17
CA LEU A 534 11.62 -31.39 -9.79
C LEU A 534 10.87 -30.71 -10.95
N SER A 535 10.78 -29.39 -10.92
CA SER A 535 10.15 -28.57 -11.97
C SER A 535 11.10 -28.24 -13.13
N ASP A 536 12.37 -28.61 -13.05
CA ASP A 536 13.34 -28.30 -14.09
C ASP A 536 12.94 -29.00 -15.41
N PRO A 537 12.80 -28.25 -16.53
CA PRO A 537 12.32 -28.82 -17.79
C PRO A 537 13.16 -29.99 -18.29
N GLU A 538 14.46 -30.00 -18.00
CA GLU A 538 15.35 -31.07 -18.41
C GLU A 538 15.16 -32.34 -17.55
N VAL A 539 14.92 -32.17 -16.26
CA VAL A 539 14.57 -33.27 -15.36
C VAL A 539 13.22 -33.88 -15.77
N ILE A 540 12.24 -33.03 -16.10
CA ILE A 540 10.94 -33.47 -16.61
C ILE A 540 11.10 -34.20 -17.96
N ALA A 541 11.94 -33.69 -18.88
CA ALA A 541 12.14 -34.32 -20.18
C ALA A 541 12.86 -35.68 -20.09
N SER A 542 13.85 -35.80 -19.19
CA SER A 542 14.65 -37.01 -19.01
C SER A 542 13.88 -38.13 -18.32
N VAL A 543 13.06 -37.80 -17.31
CA VAL A 543 12.35 -38.81 -16.50
C VAL A 543 10.85 -38.85 -16.80
N GLY A 544 10.20 -37.70 -16.97
CA GLY A 544 8.74 -37.56 -17.14
C GLY A 544 8.19 -38.01 -18.50
N GLY A 545 8.89 -38.87 -19.24
CA GLY A 545 8.51 -39.33 -20.58
C GLY A 545 7.01 -39.68 -20.70
N GLY A 546 6.38 -39.24 -21.79
CA GLY A 546 4.93 -39.36 -21.99
C GLY A 546 4.35 -38.13 -22.71
N ARG A 547 3.01 -38.11 -22.88
CA ARG A 547 2.28 -36.99 -23.51
C ARG A 547 2.11 -35.78 -22.58
N ARG A 548 2.13 -35.99 -21.27
CA ARG A 548 2.04 -34.94 -20.25
C ARG A 548 3.40 -34.83 -19.58
N GLN A 549 4.09 -33.72 -19.82
CA GLN A 549 5.41 -33.44 -19.25
C GLN A 549 5.26 -32.33 -18.22
N ASN A 550 5.00 -32.71 -16.98
CA ASN A 550 4.98 -31.78 -15.84
C ASN A 550 5.56 -32.43 -14.58
N MET A 551 5.83 -31.61 -13.56
CA MET A 551 6.39 -32.06 -12.28
C MET A 551 5.54 -33.15 -11.61
N TRP A 552 4.20 -33.07 -11.71
CA TRP A 552 3.30 -34.03 -11.07
C TRP A 552 3.41 -35.43 -11.71
N THR A 553 3.42 -35.49 -13.04
CA THR A 553 3.62 -36.75 -13.78
C THR A 553 5.01 -37.34 -13.57
N LEU A 554 6.01 -36.49 -13.34
CA LEU A 554 7.36 -36.92 -12.95
C LEU A 554 7.31 -37.63 -11.59
N MET A 555 6.64 -37.05 -10.60
CA MET A 555 6.53 -37.63 -9.26
C MET A 555 5.74 -38.93 -9.26
N GLU A 556 4.60 -39.01 -9.95
CA GLU A 556 3.83 -40.25 -10.13
C GLU A 556 4.71 -41.38 -10.69
N ARG A 557 5.55 -41.04 -11.67
CA ARG A 557 6.44 -42.00 -12.29
C ARG A 557 7.58 -42.45 -11.38
N ILE A 558 8.20 -41.52 -10.64
CA ILE A 558 9.23 -41.88 -9.66
C ILE A 558 8.62 -42.74 -8.55
N ALA A 559 7.42 -42.40 -8.05
CA ALA A 559 6.69 -43.18 -7.05
C ALA A 559 6.44 -44.63 -7.53
N ALA A 560 5.98 -44.80 -8.77
CA ALA A 560 5.73 -46.12 -9.34
C ALA A 560 7.02 -46.91 -9.63
N GLU A 561 8.06 -46.27 -10.16
CA GLU A 561 9.30 -46.96 -10.60
C GLU A 561 10.28 -47.23 -9.45
N ASP A 562 10.44 -46.29 -8.51
CA ASP A 562 11.46 -46.38 -7.45
C ASP A 562 10.89 -46.83 -6.10
N PHE A 563 9.60 -46.58 -5.84
CA PHE A 563 8.96 -46.86 -4.54
C PHE A 563 7.82 -47.88 -4.62
N ASP A 564 7.50 -48.41 -5.81
CA ASP A 564 6.40 -49.35 -6.05
C ASP A 564 5.05 -48.88 -5.44
N SER A 565 4.83 -47.57 -5.46
CA SER A 565 3.67 -46.92 -4.83
C SER A 565 2.86 -46.13 -5.85
N GLN A 566 1.54 -46.13 -5.69
CA GLN A 566 0.62 -45.29 -6.46
C GLN A 566 0.09 -44.20 -5.54
N ILE A 567 0.42 -42.96 -5.85
CA ILE A 567 0.06 -41.80 -5.02
C ILE A 567 -0.99 -40.99 -5.77
N ASN A 568 -2.06 -40.60 -5.07
CA ASN A 568 -3.06 -39.68 -5.60
C ASN A 568 -2.56 -38.23 -5.54
N VAL A 569 -1.64 -37.88 -6.45
CA VAL A 569 -0.97 -36.58 -6.49
C VAL A 569 -1.97 -35.43 -6.64
N ALA A 570 -3.05 -35.64 -7.41
CA ALA A 570 -4.08 -34.63 -7.59
C ALA A 570 -4.79 -34.28 -6.28
N ALA A 571 -5.18 -35.29 -5.50
CA ALA A 571 -5.86 -35.07 -4.22
C ALA A 571 -4.93 -34.46 -3.17
N LEU A 572 -3.70 -34.98 -3.00
CA LEU A 572 -2.73 -34.41 -2.07
C LEU A 572 -2.33 -32.97 -2.41
N ARG A 573 -2.22 -32.65 -3.70
CA ARG A 573 -1.97 -31.27 -4.14
C ARG A 573 -3.12 -30.35 -3.73
N THR A 574 -4.36 -30.77 -3.97
CA THR A 574 -5.54 -30.01 -3.57
C THR A 574 -5.59 -29.85 -2.05
N LEU A 575 -5.30 -30.92 -1.29
CA LEU A 575 -5.26 -30.89 0.16
C LEU A 575 -4.27 -29.85 0.69
N GLY A 576 -3.04 -29.84 0.17
CA GLY A 576 -1.99 -28.90 0.57
C GLY A 576 -2.34 -27.46 0.22
N VAL A 577 -2.75 -27.21 -1.04
CA VAL A 577 -3.05 -25.86 -1.54
C VAL A 577 -4.29 -25.26 -0.88
N GLU A 578 -5.38 -26.02 -0.77
CA GLU A 578 -6.61 -25.50 -0.18
C GLU A 578 -6.49 -25.38 1.34
N GLY A 579 -5.80 -26.32 2.02
CA GLY A 579 -5.53 -26.19 3.46
C GLY A 579 -4.70 -24.95 3.79
N TRP A 580 -3.70 -24.64 2.97
CA TRP A 580 -2.96 -23.37 3.06
C TRP A 580 -3.87 -22.14 2.90
N ARG A 581 -4.75 -22.11 1.90
CA ARG A 581 -5.69 -20.99 1.70
C ARG A 581 -6.66 -20.81 2.85
N ILE A 582 -7.15 -21.91 3.40
CA ILE A 582 -8.05 -21.92 4.56
C ILE A 582 -7.33 -21.29 5.76
N LEU A 583 -6.10 -21.72 6.06
CA LEU A 583 -5.31 -21.14 7.15
C LEU A 583 -4.91 -19.68 6.89
N GLN A 584 -4.71 -19.27 5.64
CA GLN A 584 -4.53 -17.85 5.31
C GLN A 584 -5.78 -17.02 5.58
N PHE A 585 -6.96 -17.53 5.26
CA PHE A 585 -8.22 -16.87 5.60
C PHE A 585 -8.42 -16.78 7.11
N VAL A 586 -8.12 -17.87 7.84
CA VAL A 586 -8.11 -17.89 9.32
C VAL A 586 -7.15 -16.81 9.86
N ALA A 587 -5.97 -16.63 9.26
CA ALA A 587 -5.03 -15.58 9.69
C ALA A 587 -5.51 -14.15 9.40
N SER A 588 -6.32 -13.93 8.36
CA SER A 588 -6.86 -12.61 8.02
C SER A 588 -8.25 -12.33 8.58
N PHE A 589 -8.81 -13.25 9.36
CA PHE A 589 -10.15 -13.14 9.90
C PHE A 589 -10.16 -12.18 11.09
N ASP A 590 -10.78 -11.01 10.92
CA ASP A 590 -10.91 -9.98 11.95
C ASP A 590 -12.38 -9.78 12.38
N GLY A 591 -13.30 -10.66 11.98
CA GLY A 591 -14.74 -10.55 12.24
C GLY A 591 -15.60 -10.95 11.03
N PRO A 592 -16.87 -10.51 10.95
CA PRO A 592 -17.81 -10.93 9.92
C PRO A 592 -17.27 -10.69 8.50
N ALA A 593 -16.96 -11.77 7.78
CA ALA A 593 -16.36 -11.68 6.46
C ALA A 593 -17.41 -11.30 5.38
N PRO A 594 -17.05 -10.47 4.39
CA PRO A 594 -17.91 -10.19 3.23
C PRO A 594 -18.33 -11.47 2.51
N ASP A 595 -19.53 -11.47 1.93
CA ASP A 595 -20.12 -12.64 1.24
C ASP A 595 -19.22 -13.26 0.17
N GLU A 596 -18.49 -12.43 -0.59
CA GLU A 596 -17.59 -12.90 -1.65
C GLU A 596 -16.36 -13.62 -1.08
N GLU A 597 -15.79 -13.07 -0.01
CA GLU A 597 -14.62 -13.63 0.66
C GLU A 597 -14.98 -14.93 1.37
N PHE A 598 -16.10 -14.92 2.11
CA PHE A 598 -16.65 -16.11 2.76
C PHE A 598 -17.03 -17.19 1.74
N GLY A 599 -17.57 -16.81 0.58
CA GLY A 599 -17.86 -17.74 -0.51
C GLY A 599 -16.61 -18.40 -1.08
N SER A 600 -15.48 -17.69 -1.12
CA SER A 600 -14.19 -18.23 -1.56
C SER A 600 -13.58 -19.17 -0.52
N PHE A 601 -13.68 -18.80 0.76
CA PHE A 601 -13.33 -19.66 1.89
C PHE A 601 -14.11 -20.98 1.86
N ARG A 602 -15.45 -20.91 1.75
CA ARG A 602 -16.32 -22.09 1.69
C ARG A 602 -15.93 -23.05 0.56
N LYS A 603 -15.64 -22.54 -0.63
CA LYS A 603 -15.20 -23.35 -1.78
C LYS A 603 -13.85 -24.03 -1.54
N SER A 604 -12.95 -23.38 -0.82
CA SER A 604 -11.64 -23.93 -0.46
C SER A 604 -11.83 -25.09 0.53
N CYS A 605 -12.66 -24.91 1.55
CA CYS A 605 -13.03 -25.98 2.49
C CYS A 605 -13.72 -27.16 1.81
N GLU A 606 -14.68 -26.92 0.93
CA GLU A 606 -15.36 -27.97 0.16
C GLU A 606 -14.37 -28.80 -0.67
N SER A 607 -13.48 -28.10 -1.39
CA SER A 607 -12.43 -28.73 -2.19
C SER A 607 -11.46 -29.54 -1.34
N TRP A 608 -11.13 -29.04 -0.14
CA TRP A 608 -10.30 -29.72 0.84
C TRP A 608 -10.97 -31.00 1.37
N ILE A 609 -12.26 -30.93 1.75
CA ILE A 609 -13.03 -32.08 2.26
C ILE A 609 -13.11 -33.19 1.22
N ILE A 610 -13.40 -32.84 -0.05
CA ILE A 610 -13.45 -33.79 -1.15
C ILE A 610 -12.07 -34.43 -1.39
N ALA A 611 -11.00 -33.63 -1.33
CA ALA A 611 -9.64 -34.13 -1.49
C ALA A 611 -9.23 -35.07 -0.35
N GLN A 612 -9.56 -34.73 0.90
CA GLN A 612 -9.32 -35.55 2.07
C GLN A 612 -10.02 -36.90 1.95
N ALA A 613 -11.30 -36.91 1.57
CA ALA A 613 -12.05 -38.14 1.33
C ALA A 613 -11.45 -39.03 0.22
N ALA A 614 -10.80 -38.42 -0.77
CA ALA A 614 -10.14 -39.15 -1.87
C ALA A 614 -8.75 -39.71 -1.52
N VAL A 615 -8.09 -39.17 -0.48
CA VAL A 615 -6.80 -39.68 0.03
C VAL A 615 -7.02 -40.77 1.09
N GLY A 616 -8.15 -40.72 1.82
CA GLY A 616 -8.41 -41.58 2.97
C GLY A 616 -7.65 -41.12 4.22
N ASP A 617 -7.63 -41.94 5.27
CA ASP A 617 -7.03 -41.59 6.57
C ASP A 617 -5.53 -41.31 6.55
N MET A 618 -4.82 -41.65 5.47
CA MET A 618 -3.36 -41.48 5.36
C MET A 618 -2.86 -40.02 5.38
N ALA A 619 -3.75 -39.01 5.27
CA ALA A 619 -3.35 -37.59 5.30
C ALA A 619 -4.18 -36.72 6.27
N GLY A 620 -5.03 -37.34 7.08
CA GLY A 620 -5.89 -36.62 8.03
C GLY A 620 -5.15 -36.17 9.29
N PRO A 621 -5.56 -35.06 9.92
CA PRO A 621 -5.16 -34.75 11.29
C PRO A 621 -5.64 -35.85 12.26
N GLY A 622 -4.83 -36.88 12.51
CA GLY A 622 -4.97 -37.74 13.69
C GLY A 622 -6.19 -38.66 13.76
N SER A 623 -6.51 -39.42 12.71
CA SER A 623 -7.27 -40.67 12.84
C SER A 623 -6.34 -41.83 13.25
N GLY A 624 -5.57 -41.60 14.31
CA GLY A 624 -5.02 -42.70 15.08
C GLY A 624 -6.17 -43.25 15.90
N ASP A 625 -6.90 -44.23 15.35
CA ASP A 625 -7.84 -45.07 16.07
C ASP A 625 -7.14 -45.56 17.34
N GLY A 626 -7.47 -44.95 18.48
CA GLY A 626 -7.44 -45.67 19.73
C GLY A 626 -8.56 -46.69 19.62
N ASP A 627 -8.18 -47.96 19.53
CA ASP A 627 -9.07 -49.11 19.56
C ASP A 627 -10.23 -48.86 20.54
N GLU A 628 -11.41 -48.49 20.01
CA GLU A 628 -12.67 -48.70 20.70
C GLU A 628 -12.89 -50.21 20.67
N GLU A 629 -12.34 -50.89 21.68
CA GLU A 629 -12.70 -52.27 21.98
C GLU A 629 -14.22 -52.35 22.10
N ASP A 630 -14.80 -53.16 21.21
CA ASP A 630 -16.21 -53.53 21.17
C ASP A 630 -16.74 -53.93 22.57
N GLU A 631 -17.36 -52.99 23.29
CA GLU A 631 -18.23 -53.29 24.43
C GLU A 631 -19.63 -53.72 23.94
N ASP A 632 -19.68 -54.83 23.20
CA ASP A 632 -20.91 -55.59 22.91
C ASP A 632 -20.95 -56.85 23.80
N ASP A 633 -21.16 -56.68 25.11
CA ASP A 633 -21.64 -57.77 25.99
C ASP A 633 -22.57 -57.21 27.09
N PHE A 634 -23.65 -56.55 26.66
CA PHE A 634 -24.83 -56.36 27.50
C PHE A 634 -25.86 -57.45 27.13
N GLY A 635 -25.63 -58.64 27.69
CA GLY A 635 -26.56 -59.76 27.63
C GLY A 635 -27.94 -59.39 28.18
N ASP A 636 -28.93 -59.38 27.29
CA ASP A 636 -30.34 -59.22 27.61
C ASP A 636 -30.84 -60.49 28.35
N PRO A 637 -31.38 -60.37 29.58
CA PRO A 637 -31.86 -61.52 30.32
C PRO A 637 -33.16 -62.05 29.68
N ALA A 638 -33.08 -63.30 29.22
CA ALA A 638 -34.21 -64.09 28.73
C ALA A 638 -35.44 -63.99 29.65
N SER A 639 -36.45 -63.23 29.19
CA SER A 639 -37.83 -63.33 29.64
C SER A 639 -38.49 -64.50 28.92
N ASP A 640 -38.23 -65.70 29.43
CA ASP A 640 -39.01 -66.90 29.13
C ASP A 640 -40.30 -66.87 29.95
N GLY A 641 -41.45 -66.83 29.27
CA GLY A 641 -42.74 -66.69 29.93
C GLY A 641 -43.94 -66.75 29.00
N GLY A 642 -44.28 -67.98 28.59
CA GLY A 642 -45.63 -68.42 28.18
C GLY A 642 -46.14 -67.85 26.85
N GLU A 643 -47.02 -68.50 26.10
CA GLU A 643 -47.78 -69.74 26.23
C GLU A 643 -48.42 -69.90 24.83
N ASP A 644 -48.57 -71.14 24.39
CA ASP A 644 -49.70 -71.68 23.60
C ASP A 644 -49.38 -72.45 22.31
N GLU A 645 -50.19 -73.50 22.18
CA GLU A 645 -50.56 -74.31 21.01
C GLU A 645 -50.03 -75.76 20.95
N ASP A 646 -50.86 -76.64 21.51
CA ASP A 646 -51.39 -77.87 20.92
C ASP A 646 -50.40 -78.91 20.33
N TRP A 647 -50.29 -80.06 21.03
CA TRP A 647 -50.65 -81.43 20.60
C TRP A 647 -49.97 -82.51 21.45
#